data_AF-V4H700-F1
#
_entry.id   AF-V4H700-F1
#
_cell.length_a   1.000
_cell.length_b   1.000
_cell.length_c   1.000
_cell.angle_alpha   90.00
_cell.angle_beta   90.00
_cell.angle_gamma   90.00
#
_symmetry.space_group_name_H-M   'P 1'
#
loop_
_entity.id
_entity.type
_entity.pdbx_description
1 polymer ?
#
loop_
_entity_poly.entity_id
_entity_poly.type
_entity_poly.pdbx_seq_one_letter_code
_entity_poly.pdbx_strand_id
1 'polypeptide(L)'
;MEINALKIASDATLHSGQDLEELRAQGIAQLQKLAPDTWSDHNVFDPGITLLEVLAYVLSDLSYKLNYPVEDLLNAEYDEQSTLTQFLTSEQVMFSHCVTLADYRRLLLDIPEIKNLTIDVRNDGENGATVLDLVVQPHQHAQASHQSLQQEIHKTFAKSRTVTHQLGNIEFYQAAPVHVGMHLVLKDAQDLVQVLADILTKIALEISPNLPRYNAQQLLEQGMNIDDIYVGPALKNGFILDADLDDTPVKKHLYSSDILDALRVHPNIEQIEEFRFIVEHGAQPGYEYWQIEVQDIDPNSTNLAPELGFLSELFFDGITLMIEGQSYTLSSDEIASIKTTISDNIISQSLDSISQESSSSQAFLPLSHYHSLQHELPKTYAVTELSLSREIDSAQKAQLLQFKGYLHLFDQLLADQHKQIDVLPHILALPQYMHFERLGQIMDLMLASEALSSPLLDEFWQRVALLPHTQLSQAVSGISGINHLVKMVMAEYQESGLQQQLEADFSISQLTRLNDSLAHLLARFAVKLPNANLLKYREVFAFYVNILGDCHQDPSHQEDLLSRLVLLRQYIDKCRLLNEMGILGENRCRGFNYLSKTPKTAHLASLGRLIMRNLGFSHHGQMPMATHNRESFYLLESDLLGNTRQGILYCILPNWTTRMQSVEFRALVESQITKFKPLHVKVQCIWLDSEQMSLFERLYFGWLNFYGQAQRERFTGEYEHIANVAQDIGGLLEEIVSTEPQKIIENIIEYVLGKPQGMEVLNTYCVQILTEYACEPKPTDIEIKGQTYLQVLKAVETVIDDHSELYPDGFNEHHVIYLAAQLCIDHICTPNAFAQPNNTKFTIGYSQLPFLKPILPVSFSQINSDTAVVSKFIVATSEPNSINPEGNEE
;
A
#
# COMPACT_ATOMS: atom_id res chain seq x y z
N MET A 1 -23.26 32.01 -24.86
CA MET A 1 -23.14 30.70 -24.22
C MET A 1 -22.86 30.98 -22.76
N GLU A 2 -23.91 31.00 -21.94
CA GLU A 2 -23.77 31.19 -20.51
C GLU A 2 -23.14 29.93 -19.90
N ILE A 3 -22.13 30.17 -19.07
CA ILE A 3 -21.43 29.18 -18.27
C ILE A 3 -22.48 28.61 -17.31
N ASN A 4 -22.69 27.30 -17.35
CA ASN A 4 -23.43 26.55 -16.34
C ASN A 4 -22.71 26.70 -14.99
N ALA A 5 -22.90 27.84 -14.34
CA ALA A 5 -22.63 27.98 -12.92
C ALA A 5 -23.65 27.08 -12.22
N LEU A 6 -23.16 26.02 -11.60
CA LEU A 6 -23.87 25.29 -10.55
C LEU A 6 -24.20 26.31 -9.46
N LYS A 7 -25.38 26.92 -9.56
CA LYS A 7 -25.98 27.63 -8.44
C LYS A 7 -26.40 26.57 -7.45
N ILE A 8 -25.63 26.42 -6.36
CA ILE A 8 -26.15 25.83 -5.14
C ILE A 8 -27.31 26.75 -4.74
N ALA A 9 -28.55 26.27 -4.89
CA ALA A 9 -29.71 26.98 -4.40
C ALA A 9 -29.56 27.10 -2.88
N SER A 10 -29.17 28.28 -2.40
CA SER A 10 -28.97 28.57 -0.97
C SER A 10 -30.27 28.81 -0.21
N ASP A 11 -31.41 28.54 -0.84
CA ASP A 11 -32.70 28.50 -0.17
C ASP A 11 -33.18 27.05 -0.21
N ALA A 12 -32.70 26.27 0.76
CA ALA A 12 -33.35 25.00 1.06
C ALA A 12 -34.81 25.33 1.44
N THR A 13 -35.69 25.10 0.47
CA THR A 13 -37.13 24.95 0.64
C THR A 13 -37.40 24.21 1.94
N LEU A 14 -38.34 24.71 2.77
CA LEU A 14 -38.86 24.00 3.94
C LEU A 14 -38.97 22.51 3.60
N HIS A 15 -38.27 21.64 4.36
CA HIS A 15 -38.45 20.21 4.20
C HIS A 15 -39.93 19.93 4.42
N SER A 16 -40.67 19.54 3.38
CA SER A 16 -42.12 19.32 3.47
C SER A 16 -42.51 18.33 4.57
N GLY A 17 -41.58 17.44 4.97
CA GLY A 17 -41.72 16.54 6.11
C GLY A 17 -41.75 17.22 7.49
N GLN A 18 -41.29 18.46 7.61
CA GLN A 18 -41.34 19.26 8.84
C GLN A 18 -42.61 20.13 8.91
N ASP A 19 -43.37 20.25 7.81
CA ASP A 19 -44.65 20.95 7.77
C ASP A 19 -45.80 19.96 8.04
N LEU A 20 -46.35 20.02 9.25
CA LEU A 20 -47.46 19.15 9.68
C LEU A 20 -48.74 19.37 8.88
N GLU A 21 -49.04 20.61 8.48
CA GLU A 21 -50.25 20.91 7.71
C GLU A 21 -50.13 20.33 6.31
N GLU A 22 -48.94 20.45 5.70
CA GLU A 22 -48.66 19.87 4.40
C GLU A 22 -48.71 18.34 4.43
N LEU A 23 -48.04 17.69 5.40
CA LEU A 23 -48.08 16.23 5.56
C LEU A 23 -49.51 15.71 5.76
N ARG A 24 -50.30 16.39 6.58
CA ARG A 24 -51.71 16.07 6.77
C ARG A 24 -52.49 16.21 5.47
N ALA A 25 -52.30 17.30 4.73
CA ALA A 25 -52.97 17.52 3.46
C ALA A 25 -52.62 16.45 2.42
N GLN A 26 -51.34 16.05 2.36
CA GLN A 26 -50.90 14.92 1.52
C GLN A 26 -51.56 13.61 1.93
N GLY A 27 -51.65 13.33 3.23
CA GLY A 27 -52.34 12.16 3.76
C GLY A 27 -53.82 12.11 3.38
N ILE A 28 -54.55 13.22 3.57
CA ILE A 28 -55.96 13.33 3.18
C ILE A 28 -56.12 13.13 1.66
N ALA A 29 -55.24 13.73 0.86
CA ALA A 29 -55.27 13.57 -0.60
C ALA A 29 -55.05 12.11 -1.03
N GLN A 30 -54.24 11.33 -0.29
CA GLN A 30 -54.10 9.88 -0.54
C GLN A 30 -55.34 9.10 -0.10
N LEU A 31 -55.94 9.41 1.05
CA LEU A 31 -57.20 8.79 1.50
C LEU A 31 -58.32 8.98 0.49
N GLN A 32 -58.49 10.21 -0.03
CA GLN A 32 -59.49 10.53 -1.05
C GLN A 32 -59.30 9.74 -2.35
N LYS A 33 -58.06 9.36 -2.69
CA LYS A 33 -57.75 8.52 -3.86
C LYS A 33 -58.01 7.04 -3.59
N LEU A 34 -57.67 6.56 -2.40
CA LEU A 34 -57.73 5.13 -2.05
C LEU A 34 -59.13 4.69 -1.62
N ALA A 35 -59.90 5.57 -0.98
CA ALA A 35 -61.20 5.28 -0.39
C ALA A 35 -62.25 6.37 -0.69
N PRO A 36 -62.44 6.79 -1.97
CA PRO A 36 -63.28 7.94 -2.32
C PRO A 36 -64.73 7.78 -1.84
N ASP A 37 -65.27 6.57 -1.94
CA ASP A 37 -66.68 6.29 -1.67
C ASP A 37 -66.91 5.65 -0.29
N THR A 38 -65.88 5.02 0.30
CA THR A 38 -65.98 4.26 1.56
C THR A 38 -65.59 5.06 2.79
N TRP A 39 -64.76 6.11 2.64
CA TRP A 39 -64.35 7.00 3.73
C TRP A 39 -64.42 8.46 3.25
N SER A 40 -65.62 9.04 3.28
CA SER A 40 -65.89 10.39 2.76
C SER A 40 -65.81 11.50 3.81
N ASP A 41 -65.93 11.15 5.10
CA ASP A 41 -65.80 12.09 6.22
C ASP A 41 -64.33 12.26 6.63
N HIS A 42 -63.77 13.45 6.42
CA HIS A 42 -62.39 13.78 6.76
C HIS A 42 -62.30 14.88 7.83
N ASN A 43 -63.34 15.00 8.66
CA ASN A 43 -63.38 15.98 9.75
C ASN A 43 -62.50 15.57 10.95
N VAL A 44 -62.15 16.54 11.79
CA VAL A 44 -61.26 16.38 12.95
C VAL A 44 -61.79 15.39 14.01
N PHE A 45 -63.09 15.13 14.03
CA PHE A 45 -63.70 14.20 14.99
C PHE A 45 -63.63 12.72 14.56
N ASP A 46 -63.20 12.45 13.33
CA ASP A 46 -63.01 11.08 12.84
C ASP A 46 -61.76 10.44 13.48
N PRO A 47 -61.88 9.25 14.12
CA PRO A 47 -60.75 8.55 14.72
C PRO A 47 -59.60 8.23 13.76
N GLY A 48 -59.90 7.94 12.50
CA GLY A 48 -58.89 7.66 11.50
C GLY A 48 -58.17 8.93 11.01
N ILE A 49 -58.84 10.09 11.02
CA ILE A 49 -58.17 11.39 10.79
C ILE A 49 -57.29 11.74 11.98
N THR A 50 -57.74 11.47 13.21
CA THR A 50 -56.88 11.59 14.41
C THR A 50 -55.61 10.75 14.27
N LEU A 51 -55.73 9.50 13.80
CA LEU A 51 -54.58 8.64 13.55
C LEU A 51 -53.66 9.19 12.46
N LEU A 52 -54.21 9.74 11.39
CA LEU A 52 -53.42 10.37 10.32
C LEU A 52 -52.62 11.57 10.84
N GLU A 53 -53.22 12.41 11.68
CA GLU A 53 -52.54 13.56 12.30
C GLU A 53 -51.38 13.10 13.20
N VAL A 54 -51.58 12.04 13.99
CA VAL A 54 -50.51 11.44 14.80
C VAL A 54 -49.39 10.88 13.92
N LEU A 55 -49.73 10.17 12.84
CA LEU A 55 -48.72 9.66 11.91
C LEU A 55 -47.94 10.79 11.24
N ALA A 56 -48.60 11.88 10.85
CA ALA A 56 -47.93 13.06 10.31
C ALA A 56 -46.95 13.67 11.32
N TYR A 57 -47.34 13.75 12.60
CA TYR A 57 -46.45 14.22 13.67
C TYR A 57 -45.22 13.31 13.84
N VAL A 58 -45.40 12.00 13.92
CA VAL A 58 -44.28 11.06 14.10
C VAL A 58 -43.35 11.04 12.88
N LEU A 59 -43.89 11.19 11.66
CA LEU A 59 -43.07 11.35 10.46
C LEU A 59 -42.27 12.65 10.47
N SER A 60 -42.82 13.73 11.03
CA SER A 60 -42.10 14.99 11.16
C SER A 60 -40.89 14.89 12.08
N ASP A 61 -40.99 14.12 13.19
CA ASP A 61 -39.86 13.85 14.08
C ASP A 61 -38.70 13.16 13.34
N LEU A 62 -38.99 12.14 12.52
CA LEU A 62 -38.00 11.51 11.67
C LEU A 62 -37.38 12.52 10.68
N SER A 63 -38.19 13.38 10.08
CA SER A 63 -37.71 14.43 9.17
C SER A 63 -36.84 15.48 9.87
N TYR A 64 -37.04 15.74 11.16
CA TYR A 64 -36.16 16.60 11.95
C TYR A 64 -34.82 15.91 12.23
N LYS A 65 -34.84 14.63 12.61
CA LYS A 65 -33.63 13.83 12.86
C LYS A 65 -32.75 13.71 11.61
N LEU A 66 -33.34 13.51 10.44
CA LEU A 66 -32.60 13.45 9.17
C LEU A 66 -32.02 14.79 8.72
N ASN A 67 -32.42 15.90 9.33
CA ASN A 67 -31.95 17.25 9.01
C ASN A 67 -30.77 17.72 9.87
N TYR A 68 -30.26 16.87 10.76
CA TYR A 68 -29.00 17.15 11.46
C TYR A 68 -27.84 17.23 10.46
N PRO A 69 -26.78 18.02 10.74
CA PRO A 69 -25.56 18.02 9.95
C PRO A 69 -25.04 16.60 9.70
N VAL A 70 -24.48 16.36 8.51
CA VAL A 70 -23.96 15.03 8.13
C VAL A 70 -22.88 14.54 9.11
N GLU A 71 -22.09 15.45 9.67
CA GLU A 71 -21.09 15.17 10.70
C GLU A 71 -21.73 14.52 11.94
N ASP A 72 -22.88 15.04 12.38
CA ASP A 72 -23.62 14.51 13.53
C ASP A 72 -24.28 13.15 13.20
N LEU A 73 -24.76 12.96 11.98
CA LEU A 73 -25.36 11.70 11.51
C LEU A 73 -24.34 10.56 11.35
N LEU A 74 -23.06 10.90 11.15
CA LEU A 74 -21.97 9.94 10.96
C LEU A 74 -21.22 9.62 12.26
N ASN A 75 -21.49 10.34 13.34
CA ASN A 75 -20.94 10.03 14.66
C ASN A 75 -21.61 8.76 15.23
N ALA A 76 -20.79 7.82 15.69
CA ALA A 76 -21.25 6.62 16.38
C ALA A 76 -21.07 6.76 17.90
N GLU A 77 -21.84 5.97 18.66
CA GLU A 77 -21.65 5.89 20.11
C GLU A 77 -20.24 5.35 20.39
N TYR A 78 -19.50 6.03 21.26
CA TYR A 78 -18.17 5.56 21.66
C TYR A 78 -18.32 4.30 22.51
N ASP A 79 -17.94 3.16 21.95
CA ASP A 79 -17.71 1.94 22.69
C ASP A 79 -16.22 1.61 22.64
N GLU A 80 -15.63 1.23 23.78
CA GLU A 80 -14.18 1.00 23.93
C GLU A 80 -13.64 -0.05 22.94
N GLN A 81 -14.52 -0.86 22.36
CA GLN A 81 -14.19 -1.87 21.35
C GLN A 81 -14.40 -1.39 19.91
N SER A 82 -15.18 -0.34 19.68
CA SER A 82 -15.58 0.12 18.34
C SER A 82 -14.97 1.49 18.02
N THR A 83 -13.84 1.45 17.31
CA THR A 83 -13.20 2.62 16.70
C THR A 83 -13.99 3.08 15.46
N LEU A 84 -15.24 3.52 15.64
CA LEU A 84 -16.07 3.98 14.53
C LEU A 84 -15.91 5.48 14.29
N THR A 85 -14.95 5.79 13.42
CA THR A 85 -15.04 6.69 12.25
C THR A 85 -13.63 6.78 11.65
N GLN A 86 -13.32 5.97 10.63
CA GLN A 86 -12.14 6.18 9.79
C GLN A 86 -12.62 6.44 8.38
N PHE A 87 -12.70 7.72 8.01
CA PHE A 87 -12.62 8.13 6.62
C PHE A 87 -11.14 8.21 6.24
N LEU A 88 -10.82 7.95 4.98
CA LEU A 88 -9.47 8.22 4.50
C LEU A 88 -9.24 9.73 4.49
N THR A 89 -8.16 10.19 5.11
CA THR A 89 -7.76 11.60 5.09
C THR A 89 -7.11 11.95 3.76
N SER A 90 -7.02 13.26 3.44
CA SER A 90 -6.32 13.73 2.23
C SER A 90 -4.87 13.21 2.18
N GLU A 91 -4.17 13.25 3.31
CA GLU A 91 -2.80 12.70 3.47
C GLU A 91 -2.69 11.21 3.15
N GLN A 92 -3.75 10.43 3.39
CA GLN A 92 -3.71 9.00 3.13
C GLN A 92 -3.90 8.67 1.65
N VAL A 93 -4.47 9.56 0.83
CA VAL A 93 -4.91 9.22 -0.54
C VAL A 93 -4.29 10.08 -1.64
N MET A 94 -3.99 11.34 -1.35
CA MET A 94 -3.64 12.32 -2.39
C MET A 94 -2.19 12.22 -2.88
N PHE A 95 -1.26 11.79 -2.01
CA PHE A 95 0.14 11.66 -2.39
C PHE A 95 0.34 10.70 -3.56
N SER A 96 1.39 10.97 -4.34
CA SER A 96 1.71 10.24 -5.56
C SER A 96 3.17 9.82 -5.60
N HIS A 97 3.48 8.78 -6.36
CA HIS A 97 4.87 8.31 -6.51
C HIS A 97 5.77 9.31 -7.23
N CYS A 98 7.08 9.14 -7.09
CA CYS A 98 8.09 9.92 -7.80
C CYS A 98 8.03 9.69 -9.31
N VAL A 99 7.52 10.66 -10.05
CA VAL A 99 7.45 10.63 -11.53
C VAL A 99 8.33 11.68 -12.19
N THR A 100 8.58 12.79 -11.50
CA THR A 100 9.44 13.88 -11.98
C THR A 100 10.78 13.90 -11.26
N LEU A 101 11.73 14.65 -11.82
CA LEU A 101 13.01 14.93 -11.15
C LEU A 101 12.80 15.76 -9.88
N ALA A 102 11.82 16.66 -9.86
CA ALA A 102 11.46 17.43 -8.68
C ALA A 102 10.99 16.50 -7.54
N ASP A 103 10.22 15.47 -7.84
CA ASP A 103 9.78 14.48 -6.84
C ASP A 103 10.95 13.72 -6.22
N TYR A 104 11.89 13.26 -7.04
CA TYR A 104 13.11 12.63 -6.55
C TYR A 104 13.96 13.59 -5.71
N ARG A 105 14.04 14.86 -6.13
CA ARG A 105 14.73 15.90 -5.39
C ARG A 105 14.09 16.13 -4.02
N ARG A 106 12.76 16.29 -3.94
CA ARG A 106 12.01 16.37 -2.68
C ARG A 106 12.25 15.17 -1.78
N LEU A 107 12.11 13.97 -2.33
CA LEU A 107 12.27 12.72 -1.59
C LEU A 107 13.66 12.62 -0.94
N LEU A 108 14.70 12.98 -1.68
CA LEU A 108 16.08 12.91 -1.19
C LEU A 108 16.41 14.09 -0.26
N LEU A 109 15.86 15.28 -0.50
CA LEU A 109 15.98 16.43 0.42
C LEU A 109 15.27 16.19 1.76
N ASP A 110 14.35 15.24 1.84
CA ASP A 110 13.74 14.82 3.11
C ASP A 110 14.69 14.02 4.01
N ILE A 111 15.89 13.68 3.53
CA ILE A 111 16.98 13.15 4.35
C ILE A 111 17.62 14.33 5.11
N PRO A 112 17.54 14.37 6.46
CA PRO A 112 17.94 15.55 7.25
C PRO A 112 19.39 16.01 7.05
N GLU A 113 20.29 15.09 6.69
CA GLU A 113 21.71 15.40 6.46
C GLU A 113 21.98 16.09 5.12
N ILE A 114 21.02 16.12 4.19
CA ILE A 114 21.17 16.70 2.86
C ILE A 114 20.62 18.13 2.84
N LYS A 115 21.51 19.09 2.57
CA LYS A 115 21.14 20.51 2.41
C LYS A 115 20.54 20.79 1.03
N ASN A 116 21.21 20.31 -0.01
CA ASN A 116 20.78 20.47 -1.40
C ASN A 116 21.28 19.30 -2.26
N LEU A 117 20.75 19.14 -3.47
CA LEU A 117 21.28 18.19 -4.44
C LEU A 117 20.89 18.54 -5.87
N THR A 118 21.70 18.07 -6.81
CA THR A 118 21.44 18.12 -8.26
C THR A 118 21.25 16.70 -8.78
N ILE A 119 20.29 16.53 -9.69
CA ILE A 119 20.00 15.25 -10.36
C ILE A 119 20.28 15.42 -11.84
N ASP A 120 21.25 14.66 -12.34
CA ASP A 120 21.53 14.57 -13.77
C ASP A 120 20.96 13.26 -14.32
N VAL A 121 20.27 13.35 -15.45
CA VAL A 121 19.70 12.19 -16.13
C VAL A 121 20.64 11.76 -17.24
N ARG A 122 21.22 10.57 -17.10
CA ARG A 122 21.88 9.91 -18.22
C ARG A 122 20.88 9.00 -18.91
N ASN A 123 20.53 9.39 -20.14
CA ASN A 123 20.01 8.45 -21.11
C ASN A 123 21.21 7.74 -21.70
N ASP A 124 21.56 6.60 -21.14
CA ASP A 124 22.57 5.75 -21.74
C ASP A 124 21.99 5.28 -23.09
N GLY A 125 22.49 5.87 -24.19
CA GLY A 125 21.85 5.85 -25.52
C GLY A 125 21.71 4.46 -26.14
N GLU A 126 22.34 3.45 -25.54
CA GLU A 126 22.21 2.03 -25.89
C GLU A 126 21.28 1.25 -24.93
N ASN A 127 20.89 1.85 -23.79
CA ASN A 127 20.33 1.16 -22.62
C ASN A 127 18.89 1.49 -22.20
N GLY A 128 18.26 2.56 -22.72
CA GLY A 128 16.82 2.86 -22.53
C GLY A 128 16.32 3.09 -21.09
N ALA A 129 17.11 2.74 -20.07
CA ALA A 129 16.87 2.97 -18.66
C ALA A 129 17.22 4.41 -18.28
N THR A 130 16.40 5.01 -17.42
CA THR A 130 16.66 6.33 -16.86
C THR A 130 17.61 6.17 -15.67
N VAL A 131 18.88 6.49 -15.87
CA VAL A 131 19.88 6.49 -14.80
C VAL A 131 19.97 7.89 -14.20
N LEU A 132 19.80 7.96 -12.88
CA LEU A 132 19.82 9.22 -12.12
C LEU A 132 21.15 9.34 -11.37
N ASP A 133 22.03 10.20 -11.86
CA ASP A 133 23.26 10.57 -11.18
C ASP A 133 23.00 11.75 -10.24
N LEU A 134 23.62 11.70 -9.07
CA LEU A 134 23.36 12.65 -7.98
C LEU A 134 24.65 13.38 -7.61
N VAL A 135 24.56 14.70 -7.45
CA VAL A 135 25.58 15.51 -6.79
C VAL A 135 24.97 16.13 -5.54
N VAL A 136 25.44 15.71 -4.37
CA VAL A 136 24.80 15.96 -3.08
C VAL A 136 25.58 17.00 -2.29
N GLN A 137 24.90 18.02 -1.78
CA GLN A 137 25.45 18.99 -0.83
C GLN A 137 24.99 18.60 0.58
N PRO A 138 25.85 18.03 1.42
CA PRO A 138 25.52 17.73 2.82
C PRO A 138 25.49 19.01 3.66
N HIS A 139 24.81 18.98 4.80
CA HIS A 139 24.97 20.02 5.81
C HIS A 139 26.40 20.01 6.38
N GLN A 140 26.97 21.20 6.63
CA GLN A 140 28.34 21.37 7.14
C GLN A 140 28.61 20.64 8.47
N HIS A 141 27.55 20.42 9.27
CA HIS A 141 27.58 19.72 10.56
C HIS A 141 27.01 18.29 10.49
N ALA A 142 26.84 17.72 9.30
CA ALA A 142 26.38 16.34 9.16
C ALA A 142 27.39 15.38 9.84
N GLN A 143 26.93 14.63 10.84
CA GLN A 143 27.74 13.64 11.55
C GLN A 143 28.01 12.39 10.69
N ALA A 144 27.19 12.17 9.65
CA ALA A 144 27.28 11.01 8.78
C ALA A 144 28.48 11.11 7.82
N SER A 145 29.22 10.01 7.67
CA SER A 145 30.23 9.91 6.62
C SER A 145 29.58 9.91 5.23
N HIS A 146 30.32 10.35 4.20
CA HIS A 146 29.86 10.27 2.81
C HIS A 146 29.37 8.87 2.42
N GLN A 147 30.06 7.82 2.89
CA GLN A 147 29.66 6.44 2.64
C GLN A 147 28.33 6.07 3.31
N SER A 148 28.11 6.50 4.56
CA SER A 148 26.83 6.30 5.26
C SER A 148 25.69 7.03 4.54
N LEU A 149 25.96 8.24 4.04
CA LEU A 149 24.98 9.04 3.32
C LEU A 149 24.64 8.44 1.95
N GLN A 150 25.63 7.92 1.22
CA GLN A 150 25.39 7.14 -0.02
C GLN A 150 24.46 5.95 0.22
N GLN A 151 24.67 5.21 1.32
CA GLN A 151 23.83 4.07 1.68
C GLN A 151 22.39 4.49 2.01
N GLU A 152 22.20 5.59 2.75
CA GLU A 152 20.84 6.06 3.07
C GLU A 152 20.13 6.60 1.83
N ILE A 153 20.82 7.34 0.94
CA ILE A 153 20.29 7.76 -0.35
C ILE A 153 19.85 6.55 -1.18
N HIS A 154 20.70 5.52 -1.29
CA HIS A 154 20.40 4.32 -2.07
C HIS A 154 19.20 3.56 -1.51
N LYS A 155 19.09 3.47 -0.19
CA LYS A 155 17.95 2.87 0.51
C LYS A 155 16.66 3.66 0.31
N THR A 156 16.71 4.98 0.37
CA THR A 156 15.57 5.87 0.12
C THR A 156 15.13 5.77 -1.34
N PHE A 157 16.07 5.82 -2.28
CA PHE A 157 15.81 5.64 -3.70
C PHE A 157 15.19 4.27 -4.01
N ALA A 158 15.78 3.16 -3.54
CA ALA A 158 15.29 1.82 -3.83
C ALA A 158 13.88 1.55 -3.28
N LYS A 159 13.47 2.26 -2.22
CA LYS A 159 12.11 2.19 -1.67
C LYS A 159 11.08 2.94 -2.52
N SER A 160 11.46 3.97 -3.25
CA SER A 160 10.50 4.85 -3.94
C SER A 160 10.70 4.93 -5.45
N ARG A 161 11.72 4.26 -6.00
CA ARG A 161 12.03 4.31 -7.44
C ARG A 161 10.85 3.84 -8.28
N THR A 162 10.67 4.45 -9.43
CA THR A 162 9.76 3.96 -10.48
C THR A 162 10.38 2.77 -11.22
N VAL A 163 9.53 1.93 -11.79
CA VAL A 163 9.94 0.86 -12.73
C VAL A 163 10.85 1.47 -13.82
N THR A 164 11.89 0.76 -14.25
CA THR A 164 12.92 1.21 -15.21
C THR A 164 13.88 2.32 -14.75
N HIS A 165 13.64 2.99 -13.62
CA HIS A 165 14.58 3.97 -13.07
C HIS A 165 15.68 3.28 -12.26
N GLN A 166 16.91 3.74 -12.45
CA GLN A 166 18.10 3.22 -11.77
C GLN A 166 18.90 4.35 -11.12
N LEU A 167 19.56 4.01 -10.01
CA LEU A 167 20.47 4.94 -9.34
C LEU A 167 21.84 4.88 -10.02
N GLY A 168 22.35 6.03 -10.43
CA GLY A 168 23.67 6.21 -10.99
C GLY A 168 24.74 6.40 -9.92
N ASN A 169 25.71 7.26 -10.22
CA ASN A 169 26.76 7.69 -9.32
C ASN A 169 26.22 8.67 -8.29
N ILE A 170 26.81 8.66 -7.10
CA ILE A 170 26.54 9.64 -6.04
C ILE A 170 27.86 10.33 -5.74
N GLU A 171 27.95 11.58 -6.17
CA GLU A 171 29.06 12.48 -5.92
C GLU A 171 28.64 13.52 -4.88
N PHE A 172 29.64 14.19 -4.29
CA PHE A 172 29.41 15.20 -3.26
C PHE A 172 29.97 16.54 -3.70
N TYR A 173 29.23 17.60 -3.38
CA TYR A 173 29.77 18.94 -3.46
C TYR A 173 30.89 19.12 -2.41
N GLN A 174 31.97 19.77 -2.81
CA GLN A 174 33.01 20.25 -1.91
C GLN A 174 32.72 21.70 -1.52
N ALA A 175 32.90 22.03 -0.24
CA ALA A 175 32.68 23.37 0.25
C ALA A 175 33.74 24.33 -0.32
N ALA A 176 33.29 25.38 -1.01
CA ALA A 176 34.12 26.47 -1.50
C ALA A 176 33.96 27.67 -0.52
N PRO A 177 34.96 27.94 0.33
CA PRO A 177 34.85 28.99 1.35
C PRO A 177 34.92 30.38 0.71
N VAL A 178 33.78 31.06 0.70
CA VAL A 178 33.62 32.42 0.20
C VAL A 178 34.03 33.38 1.30
N HIS A 179 35.12 34.12 1.06
CA HIS A 179 35.57 35.19 1.95
C HIS A 179 35.07 36.54 1.43
N VAL A 180 34.55 37.37 2.33
CA VAL A 180 34.03 38.71 2.00
C VAL A 180 34.82 39.77 2.75
N GLY A 181 35.11 40.88 2.07
CA GLY A 181 35.65 42.09 2.67
C GLY A 181 34.56 43.14 2.78
N MET A 182 34.35 43.72 3.95
CA MET A 182 33.26 44.67 4.18
C MET A 182 33.62 45.76 5.19
N HIS A 183 33.20 47.00 4.92
CA HIS A 183 33.26 48.12 5.87
C HIS A 183 31.85 48.49 6.31
N LEU A 184 31.50 48.16 7.56
CA LEU A 184 30.17 48.35 8.13
C LEU A 184 30.15 49.52 9.12
N VAL A 185 29.22 50.45 8.91
CA VAL A 185 28.83 51.46 9.90
C VAL A 185 27.55 50.99 10.57
N LEU A 186 27.61 50.71 11.87
CA LEU A 186 26.51 50.14 12.64
C LEU A 186 25.88 51.17 13.58
N LYS A 187 24.56 51.06 13.75
CA LYS A 187 23.75 51.81 14.73
C LYS A 187 23.02 50.86 15.67
N ASP A 188 22.73 51.31 16.88
CA ASP A 188 21.98 50.55 17.89
C ASP A 188 22.59 49.15 18.18
N ALA A 189 23.93 49.04 18.22
CA ALA A 189 24.67 47.79 18.39
C ALA A 189 24.98 47.45 19.87
N GLN A 190 23.96 47.43 20.74
CA GLN A 190 24.14 47.12 22.17
C GLN A 190 24.62 45.68 22.41
N ASP A 191 24.21 44.74 21.56
CA ASP A 191 24.71 43.37 21.50
C ASP A 191 25.37 43.14 20.14
N LEU A 192 26.67 43.46 20.06
CA LEU A 192 27.44 43.37 18.82
C LEU A 192 27.53 41.95 18.28
N VAL A 193 27.64 40.95 19.17
CA VAL A 193 27.72 39.53 18.80
C VAL A 193 26.45 39.12 18.07
N GLN A 194 25.28 39.43 18.64
CA GLN A 194 24.01 39.09 18.02
C GLN A 194 23.77 39.85 16.71
N VAL A 195 24.12 41.14 16.65
CA VAL A 195 23.97 41.95 15.44
C VAL A 195 24.84 41.42 14.31
N LEU A 196 26.12 41.13 14.56
CA LEU A 196 27.00 40.57 13.53
C LEU A 196 26.61 39.15 13.15
N ALA A 197 26.17 38.33 14.11
CA ALA A 197 25.65 37.00 13.81
C ALA A 197 24.43 37.07 12.88
N ASP A 198 23.47 37.98 13.11
CA ASP A 198 22.31 38.17 12.20
C ASP A 198 22.73 38.63 10.80
N ILE A 199 23.61 39.64 10.71
CA ILE A 199 24.14 40.15 9.43
C ILE A 199 24.86 39.04 8.65
N LEU A 200 25.80 38.34 9.30
CA LEU A 200 26.58 37.28 8.65
C LEU A 200 25.72 36.05 8.34
N THR A 201 24.68 35.76 9.13
CA THR A 201 23.69 34.71 8.81
C THR A 201 22.93 35.05 7.54
N LYS A 202 22.48 36.30 7.37
CA LYS A 202 21.82 36.75 6.12
C LYS A 202 22.75 36.61 4.91
N ILE A 203 24.02 36.99 5.04
CA ILE A 203 25.02 36.79 3.98
C ILE A 203 25.20 35.31 3.69
N ALA A 204 25.31 34.46 4.72
CA ALA A 204 25.49 33.02 4.58
C ALA A 204 24.30 32.35 3.85
N LEU A 205 23.07 32.75 4.18
CA LEU A 205 21.85 32.26 3.53
C LEU A 205 21.69 32.79 2.11
N GLU A 206 22.18 34.00 1.80
CA GLU A 206 22.18 34.49 0.43
C GLU A 206 23.21 33.72 -0.44
N ILE A 207 24.37 33.39 0.12
CA ILE A 207 25.40 32.60 -0.58
C ILE A 207 24.94 31.14 -0.76
N SER A 208 24.30 30.58 0.26
CA SER A 208 23.96 29.16 0.35
C SER A 208 22.59 29.01 1.02
N PRO A 209 21.48 29.23 0.27
CA PRO A 209 20.13 29.29 0.84
C PRO A 209 19.70 27.96 1.43
N ASN A 210 18.89 28.04 2.48
CA ASN A 210 18.16 26.90 3.02
C ASN A 210 16.84 26.75 2.26
N LEU A 211 16.41 25.51 2.06
CA LEU A 211 15.13 25.22 1.44
C LEU A 211 13.98 25.42 2.44
N PRO A 212 13.00 26.28 2.14
CA PRO A 212 11.80 26.42 2.95
C PRO A 212 11.00 25.12 3.07
N ARG A 213 10.35 24.94 4.22
CA ARG A 213 9.44 23.82 4.50
C ARG A 213 8.16 24.36 5.11
N TYR A 214 7.04 23.72 4.79
CA TYR A 214 5.71 24.11 5.26
C TYR A 214 4.96 22.94 5.88
N ASN A 215 3.96 23.23 6.70
CA ASN A 215 2.91 22.27 7.03
C ASN A 215 1.64 22.53 6.20
N ALA A 216 0.72 21.57 6.17
CA ALA A 216 -0.47 21.65 5.33
C ALA A 216 -1.37 22.86 5.68
N GLN A 217 -1.50 23.18 6.96
CA GLN A 217 -2.32 24.31 7.44
C GLN A 217 -1.76 25.66 6.98
N GLN A 218 -0.45 25.86 7.06
CA GLN A 218 0.21 27.07 6.54
C GLN A 218 -0.08 27.26 5.04
N LEU A 219 -0.03 26.19 4.25
CA LEU A 219 -0.32 26.27 2.81
C LEU A 219 -1.80 26.55 2.54
N LEU A 220 -2.71 25.99 3.34
CA LEU A 220 -4.15 26.30 3.29
C LEU A 220 -4.42 27.77 3.65
N GLU A 221 -3.77 28.30 4.68
CA GLU A 221 -3.86 29.71 5.09
C GLU A 221 -3.29 30.67 4.02
N GLN A 222 -2.29 30.21 3.25
CA GLN A 222 -1.79 30.90 2.06
C GLN A 222 -2.73 30.81 0.84
N GLY A 223 -3.84 30.07 0.95
CA GLY A 223 -4.86 29.95 -0.09
C GLY A 223 -4.59 28.87 -1.15
N MET A 224 -3.66 27.94 -0.90
CA MET A 224 -3.50 26.76 -1.78
C MET A 224 -4.66 25.79 -1.61
N ASN A 225 -5.05 25.13 -2.71
CA ASN A 225 -6.03 24.05 -2.65
C ASN A 225 -5.36 22.77 -2.16
N ILE A 226 -6.16 21.89 -1.54
CA ILE A 226 -5.73 20.56 -1.07
C ILE A 226 -5.04 19.77 -2.20
N ASP A 227 -5.60 19.80 -3.41
CA ASP A 227 -5.07 19.07 -4.57
C ASP A 227 -3.66 19.53 -4.99
N ASP A 228 -3.31 20.79 -4.70
CA ASP A 228 -2.01 21.39 -5.02
C ASP A 228 -0.98 21.18 -3.90
N ILE A 229 -1.44 20.96 -2.66
CA ILE A 229 -0.58 20.74 -1.49
C ILE A 229 -0.01 19.32 -1.50
N TYR A 230 -0.86 18.32 -1.71
CA TYR A 230 -0.51 16.91 -1.59
C TYR A 230 0.00 16.32 -2.92
N VAL A 231 0.89 17.03 -3.60
CA VAL A 231 1.50 16.63 -4.89
C VAL A 231 2.85 15.95 -4.65
N GLY A 232 3.15 14.93 -5.45
CA GLY A 232 4.41 14.18 -5.35
C GLY A 232 4.46 13.24 -4.14
N PRO A 233 5.66 12.80 -3.73
CA PRO A 233 5.85 11.78 -2.69
C PRO A 233 5.54 12.31 -1.30
N ALA A 234 5.05 11.44 -0.42
CA ALA A 234 4.84 11.76 0.98
C ALA A 234 6.19 12.02 1.68
N LEU A 235 6.35 13.23 2.24
CA LEU A 235 7.55 13.65 2.96
C LEU A 235 7.28 13.62 4.48
N LYS A 236 8.33 13.40 5.27
CA LYS A 236 8.24 13.36 6.74
C LYS A 236 8.42 14.71 7.38
N ASN A 237 9.23 15.57 6.78
CA ASN A 237 9.63 16.85 7.38
C ASN A 237 8.96 18.02 6.64
N GLY A 238 7.64 17.95 6.42
CA GLY A 238 6.86 19.02 5.78
C GLY A 238 6.90 19.02 4.25
N PHE A 239 6.24 20.01 3.65
CA PHE A 239 6.06 20.20 2.21
C PHE A 239 7.12 21.13 1.63
N ILE A 240 7.48 20.88 0.37
CA ILE A 240 8.43 21.67 -0.41
C ILE A 240 7.76 22.03 -1.74
N LEU A 241 7.58 23.33 -2.03
CA LEU A 241 6.93 23.78 -3.27
C LEU A 241 7.90 23.72 -4.46
N ASP A 242 7.36 23.63 -5.68
CA ASP A 242 8.19 23.66 -6.90
C ASP A 242 8.98 24.98 -7.02
N ALA A 243 8.35 26.11 -6.68
CA ALA A 243 8.99 27.42 -6.71
C ALA A 243 10.22 27.47 -5.80
N ASP A 244 10.13 26.91 -4.59
CA ASP A 244 11.26 26.90 -3.66
C ASP A 244 12.42 26.03 -4.16
N LEU A 245 12.13 24.92 -4.85
CA LEU A 245 13.17 24.10 -5.48
C LEU A 245 13.90 24.88 -6.57
N ASP A 246 13.17 25.62 -7.39
CA ASP A 246 13.73 26.40 -8.49
C ASP A 246 14.50 27.64 -8.01
N ASP A 247 14.06 28.26 -6.92
CA ASP A 247 14.66 29.47 -6.34
C ASP A 247 15.86 29.18 -5.41
N THR A 248 16.09 27.92 -5.02
CA THR A 248 17.23 27.50 -4.18
C THR A 248 18.21 26.53 -4.87
N PRO A 249 18.76 26.86 -6.05
CA PRO A 249 19.79 26.05 -6.67
C PRO A 249 21.14 26.22 -5.95
N VAL A 250 22.03 25.25 -6.12
CA VAL A 250 23.45 25.44 -5.77
C VAL A 250 24.02 26.52 -6.71
N LYS A 251 24.35 27.69 -6.14
CA LYS A 251 24.78 28.86 -6.91
C LYS A 251 26.15 28.62 -7.55
N LYS A 252 26.24 28.82 -8.87
CA LYS A 252 27.52 28.78 -9.63
C LYS A 252 28.22 30.14 -9.71
N HIS A 253 27.44 31.22 -9.59
CA HIS A 253 27.93 32.59 -9.58
C HIS A 253 27.33 33.31 -8.39
N LEU A 254 28.10 34.18 -7.76
CA LEU A 254 27.65 35.06 -6.68
C LEU A 254 27.82 36.51 -7.11
N TYR A 255 26.82 37.33 -6.82
CA TYR A 255 26.84 38.76 -7.11
C TYR A 255 26.78 39.56 -5.81
N SER A 256 27.61 40.61 -5.73
CA SER A 256 27.60 41.53 -4.60
C SER A 256 26.25 42.25 -4.43
N SER A 257 25.54 42.51 -5.53
CA SER A 257 24.23 43.16 -5.53
C SER A 257 23.21 42.38 -4.70
N ASP A 258 23.19 41.06 -4.84
CA ASP A 258 22.20 40.20 -4.18
C ASP A 258 22.42 40.22 -2.67
N ILE A 259 23.68 40.16 -2.23
CA ILE A 259 24.07 40.26 -0.83
C ILE A 259 23.76 41.65 -0.27
N LEU A 260 24.10 42.72 -1.00
CA LEU A 260 23.83 44.09 -0.58
C LEU A 260 22.32 44.38 -0.49
N ASP A 261 21.53 43.84 -1.42
CA ASP A 261 20.07 43.95 -1.39
C ASP A 261 19.46 43.20 -0.20
N ALA A 262 19.97 42.01 0.15
CA ALA A 262 19.56 41.28 1.35
C ALA A 262 19.88 42.04 2.66
N LEU A 263 20.99 42.80 2.67
CA LEU A 263 21.40 43.60 3.83
C LEU A 263 20.74 44.98 3.90
N ARG A 264 20.16 45.48 2.81
CA ARG A 264 19.66 46.86 2.67
C ARG A 264 18.65 47.29 3.74
N VAL A 265 17.84 46.36 4.22
CA VAL A 265 16.73 46.63 5.17
C VAL A 265 17.13 46.30 6.62
N HIS A 266 18.40 45.96 6.88
CA HIS A 266 18.84 45.56 8.21
C HIS A 266 18.74 46.72 9.23
N PRO A 267 18.05 46.56 10.37
CA PRO A 267 17.78 47.66 11.29
C PRO A 267 19.04 48.27 11.91
N ASN A 268 20.07 47.45 12.15
CA ASN A 268 21.32 47.88 12.79
C ASN A 268 22.40 48.38 11.82
N ILE A 269 22.18 48.36 10.51
CA ILE A 269 23.15 48.88 9.53
C ILE A 269 22.78 50.34 9.25
N GLU A 270 23.73 51.25 9.48
CA GLU A 270 23.62 52.65 9.05
C GLU A 270 24.10 52.81 7.61
N GLN A 271 25.27 52.25 7.29
CA GLN A 271 25.86 52.32 5.95
C GLN A 271 26.83 51.14 5.72
N ILE A 272 26.90 50.67 4.47
CA ILE A 272 27.95 49.77 3.98
C ILE A 272 28.83 50.60 3.04
N GLU A 273 30.07 50.91 3.43
CA GLU A 273 30.95 51.78 2.63
C GLU A 273 31.72 51.03 1.56
N GLU A 274 32.07 49.77 1.82
CA GLU A 274 32.79 48.90 0.89
C GLU A 274 32.30 47.46 1.04
N PHE A 275 32.15 46.75 -0.09
CA PHE A 275 31.92 45.30 -0.16
C PHE A 275 32.74 44.73 -1.31
N ARG A 276 33.40 43.59 -1.10
CA ARG A 276 34.13 42.84 -2.14
C ARG A 276 34.25 41.37 -1.79
N PHE A 277 34.38 40.51 -2.79
CA PHE A 277 34.82 39.12 -2.58
C PHE A 277 36.34 39.06 -2.46
N ILE A 278 36.86 38.21 -1.57
CA ILE A 278 38.30 37.99 -1.38
C ILE A 278 38.65 36.65 -2.03
N VAL A 279 39.52 36.68 -3.05
CA VAL A 279 39.97 35.49 -3.80
C VAL A 279 41.49 35.38 -3.70
N GLU A 280 42.01 34.21 -3.35
CA GLU A 280 43.47 33.98 -3.24
C GLU A 280 44.16 33.79 -4.61
N HIS A 281 43.44 33.24 -5.58
CA HIS A 281 43.93 32.92 -6.92
C HIS A 281 43.20 33.80 -7.94
N GLY A 282 43.85 34.91 -8.33
CA GLY A 282 43.23 36.08 -8.94
C GLY A 282 42.26 35.81 -10.08
N ALA A 283 41.15 36.55 -10.06
CA ALA A 283 40.27 36.64 -11.20
C ALA A 283 40.75 37.78 -12.11
N GLN A 284 40.00 38.07 -13.18
CA GLN A 284 40.37 39.15 -14.08
C GLN A 284 40.26 40.51 -13.37
N PRO A 285 41.30 41.37 -13.42
CA PRO A 285 41.25 42.70 -12.80
C PRO A 285 40.05 43.51 -13.29
N GLY A 286 39.12 43.83 -12.39
CA GLY A 286 37.91 44.63 -12.67
C GLY A 286 36.57 43.90 -12.54
N TYR A 287 36.54 42.56 -12.54
CA TYR A 287 35.32 41.75 -12.28
C TYR A 287 35.18 41.33 -10.80
N GLU A 288 36.31 41.27 -10.07
CA GLU A 288 36.44 40.80 -8.67
C GLU A 288 35.61 41.56 -7.62
N TYR A 289 35.13 42.77 -7.96
CA TYR A 289 34.41 43.62 -7.02
C TYR A 289 32.93 43.28 -6.90
N TRP A 290 32.31 42.75 -7.96
CA TRP A 290 30.85 42.62 -8.02
C TRP A 290 30.34 41.24 -8.38
N GLN A 291 31.19 40.34 -8.91
CA GLN A 291 30.84 38.96 -9.22
C GLN A 291 32.02 38.01 -8.96
N ILE A 292 31.72 36.79 -8.52
CA ILE A 292 32.66 35.67 -8.48
C ILE A 292 32.01 34.41 -9.05
N GLU A 293 32.74 33.67 -9.88
CA GLU A 293 32.38 32.31 -10.27
C GLU A 293 32.93 31.33 -9.22
N VAL A 294 32.09 30.42 -8.71
CA VAL A 294 32.48 29.52 -7.62
C VAL A 294 33.65 28.61 -8.02
N GLN A 295 33.75 28.27 -9.31
CA GLN A 295 34.86 27.49 -9.86
C GLN A 295 36.23 28.19 -9.75
N ASP A 296 36.26 29.53 -9.69
CA ASP A 296 37.50 30.31 -9.56
C ASP A 296 38.09 30.24 -8.14
N ILE A 297 37.29 29.86 -7.14
CA ILE A 297 37.73 29.73 -5.75
C ILE A 297 38.71 28.55 -5.59
N ASP A 298 38.45 27.44 -6.28
CA ASP A 298 39.37 26.30 -6.37
C ASP A 298 39.33 25.67 -7.77
N PRO A 299 40.17 26.14 -8.72
CA PRO A 299 40.15 25.68 -10.11
C PRO A 299 40.52 24.20 -10.30
N ASN A 300 41.12 23.55 -9.29
CA ASN A 300 41.53 22.15 -9.39
C ASN A 300 40.45 21.16 -8.90
N SER A 301 39.40 21.68 -8.25
CA SER A 301 38.32 20.89 -7.67
C SER A 301 37.06 20.98 -8.52
N THR A 302 36.28 19.90 -8.54
CA THR A 302 35.00 19.82 -9.26
C THR A 302 33.85 19.72 -8.27
N ASN A 303 32.63 20.06 -8.71
CA ASN A 303 31.43 20.07 -7.87
C ASN A 303 31.63 20.95 -6.62
N LEU A 304 31.86 22.25 -6.82
CA LEU A 304 32.00 23.19 -5.71
C LEU A 304 30.64 23.77 -5.32
N ALA A 305 30.36 23.86 -4.01
CA ALA A 305 29.22 24.56 -3.45
C ALA A 305 29.72 25.72 -2.58
N PRO A 306 29.24 26.95 -2.81
CA PRO A 306 29.71 28.10 -2.05
C PRO A 306 29.15 28.08 -0.63
N GLU A 307 30.00 28.39 0.34
CA GLU A 307 29.65 28.56 1.75
C GLU A 307 30.41 29.76 2.32
N LEU A 308 29.80 30.49 3.25
CA LEU A 308 30.48 31.61 3.88
C LEU A 308 31.67 31.10 4.70
N GLY A 309 32.87 31.65 4.47
CA GLY A 309 34.13 31.23 5.10
C GLY A 309 34.28 31.59 6.58
N PHE A 310 33.20 31.85 7.31
CA PHE A 310 33.21 32.42 8.68
C PHE A 310 33.90 31.54 9.74
N LEU A 311 34.18 30.27 9.45
CA LEU A 311 34.95 29.39 10.33
C LEU A 311 36.45 29.75 10.37
N SER A 312 36.98 30.35 9.29
CA SER A 312 38.36 30.81 9.20
C SER A 312 38.59 32.05 10.08
N GLU A 313 39.72 32.14 10.77
CA GLU A 313 40.09 33.39 11.47
C GLU A 313 40.39 34.52 10.47
N LEU A 314 40.97 34.19 9.32
CA LEU A 314 41.28 35.13 8.23
C LEU A 314 40.02 35.78 7.63
N PHE A 315 38.84 35.20 7.86
CA PHE A 315 37.57 35.77 7.41
C PHE A 315 37.27 37.10 8.11
N PHE A 316 37.50 37.19 9.43
CA PHE A 316 37.18 38.39 10.20
C PHE A 316 38.17 39.53 9.96
N ASP A 317 39.38 39.24 9.46
CA ASP A 317 40.34 40.27 9.03
C ASP A 317 39.82 41.11 7.85
N GLY A 318 38.90 40.56 7.06
CA GLY A 318 38.22 41.27 5.97
C GLY A 318 37.10 42.20 6.44
N ILE A 319 36.67 42.12 7.69
CA ILE A 319 35.51 42.85 8.23
C ILE A 319 36.01 44.01 9.10
N THR A 320 35.61 45.23 8.75
CA THR A 320 35.94 46.45 9.49
C THR A 320 34.66 47.14 9.96
N LEU A 321 34.64 47.58 11.22
CA LEU A 321 33.44 48.06 11.90
C LEU A 321 33.63 49.49 12.40
N MET A 322 32.62 50.33 12.18
CA MET A 322 32.48 51.63 12.84
C MET A 322 31.20 51.67 13.66
N ILE A 323 31.34 51.99 14.95
CA ILE A 323 30.23 52.13 15.90
C ILE A 323 30.34 53.53 16.51
N GLU A 324 29.28 54.33 16.41
CA GLU A 324 29.26 55.72 16.91
C GLU A 324 30.46 56.59 16.41
N GLY A 325 30.93 56.32 15.19
CA GLY A 325 32.06 57.02 14.57
C GLY A 325 33.46 56.60 15.06
N GLN A 326 33.58 55.52 15.83
CA GLN A 326 34.85 54.93 16.25
C GLN A 326 35.07 53.55 15.62
N SER A 327 36.31 53.29 15.19
CA SER A 327 36.70 51.96 14.71
C SER A 327 36.66 50.95 15.85
N TYR A 328 35.96 49.84 15.64
CA TYR A 328 35.86 48.74 16.59
C TYR A 328 36.62 47.51 16.09
N THR A 329 37.38 46.86 16.97
CA THR A 329 38.11 45.62 16.68
C THR A 329 37.52 44.47 17.49
N LEU A 330 37.11 43.40 16.82
CA LEU A 330 36.57 42.21 17.47
C LEU A 330 37.65 41.48 18.29
N SER A 331 37.30 41.09 19.51
CA SER A 331 38.11 40.19 20.33
C SER A 331 37.94 38.73 19.90
N SER A 332 38.89 37.88 20.27
CA SER A 332 38.83 36.44 19.99
C SER A 332 37.62 35.75 20.61
N ASP A 333 37.16 36.21 21.79
CA ASP A 333 35.99 35.65 22.47
C ASP A 333 34.67 36.03 21.76
N GLU A 334 34.58 37.27 21.26
CA GLU A 334 33.45 37.72 20.42
C GLU A 334 33.41 36.93 19.11
N ILE A 335 34.56 36.75 18.44
CA ILE A 335 34.64 35.96 17.19
C ILE A 335 34.16 34.53 17.43
N ALA A 336 34.60 33.87 18.51
CA ALA A 336 34.15 32.52 18.85
C ALA A 336 32.64 32.45 19.12
N SER A 337 32.09 33.47 19.80
CA SER A 337 30.66 33.56 20.08
C SER A 337 29.84 33.80 18.81
N ILE A 338 30.32 34.67 17.91
CA ILE A 338 29.70 34.94 16.61
C ILE A 338 29.67 33.67 15.77
N LYS A 339 30.80 32.94 15.65
CA LYS A 339 30.85 31.66 14.90
C LYS A 339 29.80 30.67 15.39
N THR A 340 29.69 30.50 16.72
CA THR A 340 28.71 29.59 17.33
C THR A 340 27.27 30.02 17.03
N THR A 341 26.98 31.31 17.20
CA THR A 341 25.64 31.87 16.97
C THR A 341 25.21 31.80 15.50
N ILE A 342 26.13 32.01 14.56
CA ILE A 342 25.85 31.84 13.11
C ILE A 342 25.48 30.38 12.82
N SER A 343 26.26 29.42 13.32
CA SER A 343 25.96 27.99 13.16
C SER A 343 24.56 27.64 13.71
N ASP A 344 24.22 28.11 14.91
CA ASP A 344 22.92 27.85 15.54
C ASP A 344 21.75 28.52 14.79
N ASN A 345 21.94 29.73 14.27
CA ASN A 345 20.92 30.45 13.51
C ASN A 345 20.64 29.77 12.15
N ILE A 346 21.68 29.30 11.46
CA ILE A 346 21.54 28.56 10.19
C ILE A 346 20.77 27.25 10.41
N ILE A 347 20.98 26.57 11.55
CA ILE A 347 20.30 25.31 11.90
C ILE A 347 18.85 25.57 12.35
N SER A 348 18.59 26.54 13.22
CA SER A 348 17.25 26.77 13.78
C SER A 348 16.23 27.17 12.71
N GLN A 349 16.61 27.95 11.71
CA GLN A 349 15.76 28.29 10.57
C GLN A 349 15.39 27.11 9.65
N SER A 350 15.98 25.93 9.86
CA SER A 350 15.63 24.70 9.13
C SER A 350 14.57 23.83 9.84
N LEU A 351 14.29 24.08 11.12
CA LEU A 351 13.48 23.19 11.99
C LEU A 351 12.16 23.80 12.50
N ASP A 352 11.97 25.12 12.37
CA ASP A 352 10.75 25.79 12.80
C ASP A 352 9.60 25.57 11.81
N SER A 353 8.75 24.56 12.06
CA SER A 353 7.26 24.67 12.03
C SER A 353 6.53 23.33 11.85
N ILE A 354 6.47 22.51 12.91
CA ILE A 354 5.48 21.42 12.98
C ILE A 354 4.84 21.41 14.38
N SER A 355 3.83 22.25 14.57
CA SER A 355 2.92 22.16 15.70
C SER A 355 1.80 21.18 15.33
N GLN A 356 1.65 20.07 16.06
CA GLN A 356 0.49 19.19 15.89
C GLN A 356 -0.71 19.78 16.65
N GLU A 357 -1.81 20.01 15.94
CA GLU A 357 -3.09 20.36 16.56
C GLU A 357 -3.80 19.12 17.11
N SER A 358 -4.48 19.31 18.24
CA SER A 358 -5.36 18.32 18.85
C SER A 358 -6.79 18.48 18.31
N SER A 359 -7.33 17.45 17.68
CA SER A 359 -8.74 17.37 17.30
C SER A 359 -9.65 17.36 18.53
N SER A 360 -10.63 18.26 18.59
CA SER A 360 -11.71 18.22 19.59
C SER A 360 -12.76 17.17 19.23
N SER A 361 -13.11 16.27 20.15
CA SER A 361 -14.24 15.36 19.94
C SER A 361 -15.58 16.08 20.12
N GLN A 362 -16.48 15.93 19.16
CA GLN A 362 -17.89 16.31 19.31
C GLN A 362 -18.66 15.22 20.09
N ALA A 363 -19.75 15.61 20.74
CA ALA A 363 -20.58 14.72 21.53
C ALA A 363 -21.56 13.92 20.64
N PHE A 364 -21.69 12.62 20.90
CA PHE A 364 -22.64 11.73 20.21
C PHE A 364 -24.10 12.10 20.50
N LEU A 365 -24.97 12.03 19.48
CA LEU A 365 -26.40 12.28 19.57
C LEU A 365 -27.21 10.99 19.31
N PRO A 366 -28.04 10.52 20.24
CA PRO A 366 -28.82 9.28 20.09
C PRO A 366 -30.07 9.50 19.20
N LEU A 367 -29.88 9.62 17.89
CA LEU A 367 -30.93 9.96 16.93
C LEU A 367 -31.89 8.80 16.58
N SER A 368 -31.50 7.55 16.82
CA SER A 368 -32.32 6.37 16.49
C SER A 368 -33.44 6.05 17.47
N HIS A 369 -33.52 6.77 18.59
CA HIS A 369 -34.57 6.54 19.59
C HIS A 369 -35.96 6.84 19.00
N TYR A 370 -36.85 5.85 19.11
CA TYR A 370 -38.23 5.93 18.66
C TYR A 370 -39.21 5.90 19.83
N HIS A 371 -40.13 6.86 19.85
CA HIS A 371 -41.25 6.88 20.76
C HIS A 371 -42.51 6.40 20.03
N SER A 372 -43.20 5.40 20.60
CA SER A 372 -44.37 4.80 19.95
C SER A 372 -45.49 5.82 19.73
N LEU A 373 -46.09 5.78 18.55
CA LEU A 373 -47.23 6.62 18.18
C LEU A 373 -48.44 6.42 19.12
N GLN A 374 -48.50 5.29 19.82
CA GLN A 374 -49.55 4.99 20.79
C GLN A 374 -49.59 5.98 21.95
N HIS A 375 -48.46 6.62 22.27
CA HIS A 375 -48.38 7.64 23.32
C HIS A 375 -48.84 9.03 22.86
N GLU A 376 -48.86 9.26 21.56
CA GLU A 376 -49.31 10.53 20.96
C GLU A 376 -50.84 10.58 20.79
N LEU A 377 -51.52 9.43 20.93
CA LEU A 377 -52.97 9.36 20.88
C LEU A 377 -53.63 9.99 22.13
N PRO A 378 -54.81 10.62 21.98
CA PRO A 378 -55.56 11.15 23.12
C PRO A 378 -55.86 10.09 24.18
N LYS A 379 -55.82 10.47 25.46
CA LYS A 379 -56.05 9.57 26.61
C LYS A 379 -57.37 8.81 26.55
N THR A 380 -58.38 9.33 25.84
CA THR A 380 -59.68 8.68 25.63
C THR A 380 -59.60 7.35 24.91
N TYR A 381 -58.55 7.11 24.12
CA TYR A 381 -58.32 5.82 23.43
C TYR A 381 -57.77 4.72 24.37
N ALA A 382 -57.32 5.06 25.58
CA ALA A 382 -56.84 4.13 26.62
C ALA A 382 -55.69 3.18 26.19
N VAL A 383 -54.96 3.51 25.11
CA VAL A 383 -53.96 2.63 24.50
C VAL A 383 -52.73 2.43 25.40
N THR A 384 -52.37 3.43 26.21
CA THR A 384 -51.15 3.44 27.04
C THR A 384 -51.32 2.85 28.44
N GLU A 385 -52.45 2.21 28.74
CA GLU A 385 -52.72 1.67 30.08
C GLU A 385 -51.89 0.41 30.42
N LEU A 386 -51.20 0.42 31.57
CA LEU A 386 -50.35 -0.68 32.06
C LEU A 386 -51.12 -1.97 32.41
N SER A 387 -52.44 -1.91 32.55
CA SER A 387 -53.31 -3.04 32.92
C SER A 387 -53.37 -4.15 31.84
N LEU A 388 -52.92 -3.86 30.62
CA LEU A 388 -53.10 -4.73 29.46
C LEU A 388 -52.13 -5.90 29.36
N SER A 389 -51.06 -5.92 30.17
CA SER A 389 -50.05 -6.98 30.15
C SER A 389 -50.47 -8.30 30.82
N ARG A 390 -51.64 -8.34 31.48
CA ARG A 390 -52.21 -9.56 32.11
C ARG A 390 -53.01 -10.40 31.10
N GLU A 391 -53.47 -11.59 31.51
CA GLU A 391 -54.41 -12.41 30.71
C GLU A 391 -55.66 -11.64 30.26
N ILE A 392 -56.22 -12.03 29.10
CA ILE A 392 -57.41 -11.39 28.53
C ILE A 392 -58.64 -11.84 29.32
N ASP A 393 -59.18 -10.95 30.13
CA ASP A 393 -60.27 -11.20 31.08
C ASP A 393 -61.60 -10.52 30.69
N SER A 394 -61.60 -9.71 29.63
CA SER A 394 -62.78 -8.97 29.16
C SER A 394 -62.77 -8.73 27.65
N ALA A 395 -63.96 -8.60 27.06
CA ALA A 395 -64.13 -8.27 25.64
C ALA A 395 -63.57 -6.88 25.29
N GLN A 396 -63.68 -5.92 26.22
CA GLN A 396 -63.12 -4.57 26.07
C GLN A 396 -61.59 -4.62 25.98
N LYS A 397 -60.94 -5.43 26.82
CA LYS A 397 -59.49 -5.66 26.75
C LYS A 397 -59.07 -6.32 25.44
N ALA A 398 -59.85 -7.28 24.94
CA ALA A 398 -59.58 -7.92 23.64
C ALA A 398 -59.68 -6.93 22.47
N GLN A 399 -60.70 -6.07 22.44
CA GLN A 399 -60.85 -5.02 21.42
C GLN A 399 -59.72 -3.99 21.48
N LEU A 400 -59.30 -3.60 22.68
CA LEU A 400 -58.17 -2.69 22.85
C LEU A 400 -56.86 -3.32 22.38
N LEU A 401 -56.60 -4.60 22.69
CA LEU A 401 -55.45 -5.34 22.14
C LEU A 401 -55.51 -5.46 20.62
N GLN A 402 -56.70 -5.65 20.03
CA GLN A 402 -56.86 -5.66 18.57
C GLN A 402 -56.46 -4.32 17.96
N PHE A 403 -56.92 -3.20 18.55
CA PHE A 403 -56.54 -1.86 18.09
C PHE A 403 -55.03 -1.62 18.25
N LYS A 404 -54.43 -2.05 19.36
CA LYS A 404 -52.97 -1.99 19.55
C LYS A 404 -52.22 -2.82 18.50
N GLY A 405 -52.71 -4.00 18.15
CA GLY A 405 -52.16 -4.80 17.07
C GLY A 405 -52.22 -4.09 15.71
N TYR A 406 -53.29 -3.35 15.44
CA TYR A 406 -53.39 -2.52 14.23
C TYR A 406 -52.38 -1.37 14.24
N LEU A 407 -52.23 -0.64 15.35
CA LEU A 407 -51.25 0.44 15.49
C LEU A 407 -49.81 -0.06 15.39
N HIS A 408 -49.53 -1.25 15.90
CA HIS A 408 -48.21 -1.85 15.90
C HIS A 408 -47.63 -2.05 14.49
N LEU A 409 -48.48 -2.24 13.46
CA LEU A 409 -48.05 -2.31 12.05
C LEU A 409 -47.34 -1.02 11.61
N PHE A 410 -47.78 0.13 12.11
CA PHE A 410 -47.16 1.42 11.84
C PHE A 410 -45.97 1.68 12.78
N ASP A 411 -46.13 1.37 14.08
CA ASP A 411 -45.04 1.54 15.06
C ASP A 411 -43.78 0.79 14.64
N GLN A 412 -43.90 -0.47 14.24
CA GLN A 412 -42.74 -1.28 13.89
C GLN A 412 -41.98 -0.69 12.69
N LEU A 413 -42.71 -0.30 11.63
CA LEU A 413 -42.10 0.33 10.47
C LEU A 413 -41.38 1.62 10.85
N LEU A 414 -42.02 2.49 11.64
CA LEU A 414 -41.45 3.77 12.06
C LEU A 414 -40.26 3.58 13.00
N ALA A 415 -40.32 2.60 13.91
CA ALA A 415 -39.22 2.22 14.76
C ALA A 415 -38.02 1.77 13.92
N ASP A 416 -38.22 0.89 12.94
CA ASP A 416 -37.16 0.41 12.06
C ASP A 416 -36.58 1.55 11.21
N GLN A 417 -37.39 2.49 10.72
CA GLN A 417 -36.93 3.67 9.98
C GLN A 417 -36.03 4.58 10.84
N HIS A 418 -36.39 4.80 12.10
CA HIS A 418 -35.54 5.53 13.03
C HIS A 418 -34.23 4.78 13.30
N LYS A 419 -34.30 3.45 13.42
CA LYS A 419 -33.11 2.62 13.63
C LYS A 419 -32.18 2.61 12.42
N GLN A 420 -32.67 2.84 11.20
CA GLN A 420 -31.81 2.94 10.01
C GLN A 420 -30.77 4.07 10.09
N ILE A 421 -31.01 5.12 10.91
CA ILE A 421 -30.03 6.20 11.08
C ILE A 421 -28.71 5.63 11.62
N ASP A 422 -28.76 4.64 12.52
CA ASP A 422 -27.57 4.00 13.09
C ASP A 422 -26.77 3.20 12.06
N VAL A 423 -27.33 2.89 10.88
CA VAL A 423 -26.62 2.18 9.81
C VAL A 423 -25.59 3.09 9.12
N LEU A 424 -25.84 4.41 9.08
CA LEU A 424 -25.06 5.36 8.28
C LEU A 424 -23.56 5.34 8.63
N PRO A 425 -23.15 5.40 9.92
CA PRO A 425 -21.73 5.35 10.30
C PRO A 425 -21.04 4.06 9.88
N HIS A 426 -21.76 2.95 9.73
CA HIS A 426 -21.17 1.65 9.37
C HIS A 426 -21.11 1.42 7.85
N ILE A 427 -22.15 1.83 7.12
CA ILE A 427 -22.23 1.61 5.66
C ILE A 427 -21.40 2.62 4.89
N LEU A 428 -21.32 3.87 5.36
CA LEU A 428 -20.62 4.95 4.66
C LEU A 428 -19.14 5.09 5.05
N ALA A 429 -18.73 4.47 6.16
CA ALA A 429 -17.33 4.45 6.60
C ALA A 429 -16.54 3.31 5.94
N LEU A 430 -15.23 3.28 6.22
CA LEU A 430 -14.39 2.16 5.83
C LEU A 430 -14.83 0.87 6.55
N PRO A 431 -14.91 -0.27 5.83
CA PRO A 431 -15.27 -1.53 6.45
C PRO A 431 -14.17 -1.99 7.41
N GLN A 432 -14.57 -2.38 8.61
CA GLN A 432 -13.63 -2.77 9.66
C GLN A 432 -12.89 -4.06 9.30
N TYR A 433 -11.55 -4.01 9.37
CA TYR A 433 -10.65 -5.10 9.00
C TYR A 433 -11.00 -6.43 9.68
N MET A 434 -11.34 -6.39 10.98
CA MET A 434 -11.67 -7.57 11.79
C MET A 434 -12.93 -8.32 11.32
N HIS A 435 -13.85 -7.66 10.63
CA HIS A 435 -15.10 -8.26 10.18
C HIS A 435 -14.95 -9.09 8.91
N PHE A 436 -14.05 -8.71 8.00
CA PHE A 436 -13.95 -9.37 6.69
C PHE A 436 -12.65 -10.16 6.49
N GLU A 437 -11.52 -9.77 7.09
CA GLU A 437 -10.23 -10.31 6.64
C GLU A 437 -10.10 -11.79 6.99
N ARG A 438 -10.54 -12.19 8.19
CA ARG A 438 -10.43 -13.59 8.60
C ARG A 438 -11.34 -14.50 7.76
N LEU A 439 -12.53 -14.05 7.39
CA LEU A 439 -13.36 -14.72 6.38
C LEU A 439 -12.62 -14.78 5.04
N GLY A 440 -11.97 -13.69 4.64
CA GLY A 440 -11.13 -13.62 3.45
C GLY A 440 -10.06 -14.70 3.44
N GLN A 441 -9.31 -14.87 4.53
CA GLN A 441 -8.30 -15.92 4.67
C GLN A 441 -8.89 -17.33 4.53
N ILE A 442 -10.07 -17.60 5.09
CA ILE A 442 -10.72 -18.91 4.93
C ILE A 442 -11.10 -19.15 3.46
N MET A 443 -11.66 -18.13 2.78
CA MET A 443 -12.00 -18.22 1.36
C MET A 443 -10.75 -18.31 0.45
N ASP A 444 -9.62 -17.78 0.91
CA ASP A 444 -8.33 -17.86 0.24
C ASP A 444 -7.78 -19.29 0.22
N LEU A 445 -8.02 -20.07 1.30
CA LEU A 445 -7.74 -21.51 1.33
C LEU A 445 -8.61 -22.26 0.32
N MET A 446 -9.89 -21.89 0.22
CA MET A 446 -10.80 -22.48 -0.78
C MET A 446 -10.31 -22.21 -2.20
N LEU A 447 -9.89 -20.97 -2.51
CA LEU A 447 -9.32 -20.62 -3.81
C LEU A 447 -8.04 -21.40 -4.13
N ALA A 448 -7.25 -21.71 -3.10
CA ALA A 448 -6.08 -22.58 -3.22
C ALA A 448 -6.41 -24.09 -3.28
N SER A 449 -7.70 -24.45 -3.30
CA SER A 449 -8.17 -25.84 -3.28
C SER A 449 -7.69 -26.64 -2.06
N GLU A 450 -7.48 -25.97 -0.93
CA GLU A 450 -7.09 -26.60 0.33
C GLU A 450 -8.30 -27.17 1.09
N ALA A 451 -8.10 -28.26 1.82
CA ALA A 451 -9.14 -28.81 2.68
C ALA A 451 -9.39 -27.92 3.90
N LEU A 452 -10.66 -27.76 4.29
CA LEU A 452 -11.05 -27.02 5.50
C LEU A 452 -11.20 -27.97 6.68
N SER A 453 -10.59 -27.62 7.81
CA SER A 453 -10.74 -28.36 9.07
C SER A 453 -12.05 -27.98 9.77
N SER A 454 -12.55 -28.84 10.67
CA SER A 454 -13.78 -28.55 11.45
C SER A 454 -13.74 -27.21 12.17
N PRO A 455 -12.64 -26.80 12.85
CA PRO A 455 -12.58 -25.49 13.49
C PRO A 455 -12.68 -24.31 12.51
N LEU A 456 -12.15 -24.45 11.28
CA LEU A 456 -12.27 -23.42 10.25
C LEU A 456 -13.70 -23.31 9.70
N LEU A 457 -14.43 -24.42 9.65
CA LEU A 457 -15.85 -24.42 9.28
C LEU A 457 -16.71 -23.74 10.34
N ASP A 458 -16.48 -24.05 11.63
CA ASP A 458 -17.18 -23.38 12.74
C ASP A 458 -16.86 -21.88 12.76
N GLU A 459 -15.58 -21.52 12.57
CA GLU A 459 -15.15 -20.12 12.49
C GLU A 459 -15.79 -19.39 11.30
N PHE A 460 -15.92 -20.04 10.14
CA PHE A 460 -16.59 -19.48 8.98
C PHE A 460 -18.04 -19.12 9.31
N TRP A 461 -18.82 -20.06 9.86
CA TRP A 461 -20.23 -19.85 10.19
C TRP A 461 -20.44 -18.80 11.29
N GLN A 462 -19.61 -18.82 12.33
CA GLN A 462 -19.64 -17.80 13.37
C GLN A 462 -19.41 -16.40 12.79
N ARG A 463 -18.47 -16.25 11.85
CA ARG A 463 -18.12 -14.94 11.30
C ARG A 463 -19.09 -14.42 10.25
N VAL A 464 -19.68 -15.27 9.41
CA VAL A 464 -20.69 -14.81 8.44
C VAL A 464 -21.95 -14.27 9.15
N ALA A 465 -22.27 -14.78 10.34
CA ALA A 465 -23.34 -14.26 11.19
C ALA A 465 -23.01 -12.91 11.85
N LEU A 466 -21.73 -12.51 11.87
CA LEU A 466 -21.27 -11.22 12.40
C LEU A 466 -21.06 -10.17 11.29
N LEU A 467 -21.46 -10.46 10.05
CA LEU A 467 -21.42 -9.47 8.98
C LEU A 467 -22.33 -8.29 9.32
N PRO A 468 -21.92 -7.06 8.98
CA PRO A 468 -22.72 -5.88 9.30
C PRO A 468 -24.09 -5.95 8.61
N HIS A 469 -25.14 -5.62 9.34
CA HIS A 469 -26.47 -5.45 8.79
C HIS A 469 -26.56 -4.18 7.97
N THR A 470 -27.33 -4.25 6.88
CA THR A 470 -27.66 -3.08 6.05
C THR A 470 -29.05 -2.54 6.30
N GLN A 471 -29.88 -3.31 7.01
CA GLN A 471 -31.15 -2.85 7.55
C GLN A 471 -31.24 -3.25 9.01
N LEU A 472 -31.55 -2.29 9.88
CA LEU A 472 -31.72 -2.55 11.30
C LEU A 472 -33.17 -2.53 11.75
N SER A 473 -33.55 -3.48 12.60
CA SER A 473 -34.82 -3.46 13.29
C SER A 473 -34.62 -3.11 14.76
N GLN A 474 -35.61 -2.45 15.37
CA GLN A 474 -35.65 -2.26 16.82
C GLN A 474 -37.02 -2.62 17.40
N ALA A 475 -37.02 -3.03 18.65
CA ALA A 475 -38.24 -3.32 19.38
C ALA A 475 -39.04 -2.04 19.64
N VAL A 476 -40.33 -2.07 19.40
CA VAL A 476 -41.23 -1.02 19.89
C VAL A 476 -41.31 -1.10 21.41
N SER A 477 -40.79 -0.06 22.09
CA SER A 477 -40.75 0.04 23.55
C SER A 477 -41.85 0.95 24.12
N GLY A 478 -42.00 0.97 25.45
CA GLY A 478 -42.95 1.88 26.14
C GLY A 478 -44.42 1.44 26.12
N ILE A 479 -44.78 0.40 25.37
CA ILE A 479 -46.18 -0.04 25.19
C ILE A 479 -46.55 -1.29 26.03
N SER A 480 -47.75 -1.29 26.60
CA SER A 480 -48.28 -2.43 27.35
C SER A 480 -48.90 -3.51 26.44
N GLY A 481 -48.92 -4.77 26.89
CA GLY A 481 -49.60 -5.84 26.15
C GLY A 481 -48.89 -6.35 24.89
N ILE A 482 -47.65 -5.93 24.62
CA ILE A 482 -46.84 -6.43 23.49
C ILE A 482 -46.71 -7.97 23.48
N ASN A 483 -46.70 -8.59 24.67
CA ASN A 483 -46.67 -10.04 24.87
C ASN A 483 -47.82 -10.79 24.19
N HIS A 484 -48.95 -10.12 23.95
CA HIS A 484 -50.11 -10.69 23.26
C HIS A 484 -50.07 -10.47 21.75
N LEU A 485 -49.22 -9.54 21.28
CA LEU A 485 -49.16 -9.12 19.88
C LEU A 485 -48.07 -9.86 19.11
N VAL A 486 -46.90 -10.04 19.73
CA VAL A 486 -45.76 -10.70 19.10
C VAL A 486 -45.72 -12.17 19.55
N LYS A 487 -45.73 -13.11 18.61
CA LYS A 487 -45.67 -14.56 18.91
C LYS A 487 -44.28 -15.06 19.30
N MET A 488 -43.24 -14.23 19.13
CA MET A 488 -41.86 -14.56 19.45
C MET A 488 -41.61 -14.55 20.96
N VAL A 489 -40.51 -15.16 21.40
CA VAL A 489 -40.05 -15.04 22.79
C VAL A 489 -39.78 -13.56 23.04
N MET A 490 -40.46 -12.98 24.04
CA MET A 490 -40.40 -11.54 24.29
C MET A 490 -38.97 -11.02 24.52
N ALA A 491 -38.10 -11.85 25.09
CA ALA A 491 -36.69 -11.51 25.26
C ALA A 491 -35.99 -11.28 23.90
N GLU A 492 -36.17 -12.18 22.94
CA GLU A 492 -35.56 -12.08 21.61
C GLU A 492 -36.06 -10.85 20.84
N TYR A 493 -37.38 -10.59 20.90
CA TYR A 493 -37.96 -9.41 20.26
C TYR A 493 -37.51 -8.11 20.92
N GLN A 494 -37.36 -8.07 22.25
CA GLN A 494 -36.87 -6.89 22.96
C GLN A 494 -35.41 -6.57 22.64
N GLU A 495 -34.58 -7.59 22.42
CA GLU A 495 -33.17 -7.44 22.08
C GLU A 495 -32.95 -7.02 20.61
N SER A 496 -33.68 -7.63 19.67
CA SER A 496 -33.38 -7.53 18.23
C SER A 496 -34.54 -7.09 17.34
N GLY A 497 -35.69 -6.75 17.89
CA GLY A 497 -36.89 -6.41 17.11
C GLY A 497 -37.28 -7.55 16.17
N LEU A 498 -37.55 -7.23 14.90
CA LEU A 498 -37.82 -8.17 13.81
C LEU A 498 -36.62 -8.32 12.86
N GLN A 499 -35.39 -8.24 13.39
CA GLN A 499 -34.16 -8.20 12.58
C GLN A 499 -34.09 -9.35 11.57
N GLN A 500 -34.31 -10.59 11.98
CA GLN A 500 -34.20 -11.76 11.10
C GLN A 500 -35.26 -11.77 9.98
N GLN A 501 -36.43 -11.15 10.19
CA GLN A 501 -37.47 -11.02 9.17
C GLN A 501 -37.20 -9.85 8.22
N LEU A 502 -36.61 -8.77 8.74
CA LEU A 502 -36.23 -7.60 7.95
C LEU A 502 -35.02 -7.90 7.05
N GLU A 503 -33.98 -8.49 7.65
CA GLU A 503 -32.76 -8.92 6.98
C GLU A 503 -32.10 -10.04 7.77
N ALA A 504 -32.22 -11.28 7.26
CA ALA A 504 -31.57 -12.45 7.83
C ALA A 504 -30.05 -12.44 7.62
N ASP A 505 -29.33 -13.04 8.56
CA ASP A 505 -27.88 -13.17 8.52
C ASP A 505 -27.42 -13.97 7.31
N PHE A 506 -26.36 -13.48 6.68
CA PHE A 506 -25.73 -14.12 5.53
C PHE A 506 -26.73 -14.43 4.41
N SER A 507 -27.75 -13.57 4.22
CA SER A 507 -28.71 -13.67 3.13
C SER A 507 -28.20 -13.03 1.84
N ILE A 508 -28.73 -13.44 0.68
CA ILE A 508 -28.44 -12.85 -0.63
C ILE A 508 -28.74 -11.34 -0.62
N SER A 509 -29.82 -10.92 0.04
CA SER A 509 -30.22 -9.51 0.13
C SER A 509 -29.20 -8.67 0.90
N GLN A 510 -28.76 -9.15 2.08
CA GLN A 510 -27.71 -8.49 2.88
C GLN A 510 -26.41 -8.37 2.07
N LEU A 511 -25.92 -9.48 1.51
CA LEU A 511 -24.67 -9.50 0.76
C LEU A 511 -24.73 -8.63 -0.50
N THR A 512 -25.88 -8.55 -1.17
CA THR A 512 -26.05 -7.69 -2.36
C THR A 512 -25.93 -6.21 -1.96
N ARG A 513 -26.65 -5.77 -0.93
CA ARG A 513 -26.59 -4.38 -0.45
C ARG A 513 -25.21 -4.01 0.08
N LEU A 514 -24.54 -4.91 0.79
CA LEU A 514 -23.15 -4.73 1.21
C LEU A 514 -22.21 -4.53 0.01
N ASN A 515 -22.37 -5.34 -1.03
CA ASN A 515 -21.59 -5.20 -2.27
C ASN A 515 -21.86 -3.86 -2.98
N ASP A 516 -23.12 -3.43 -3.05
CA ASP A 516 -23.53 -2.18 -3.69
C ASP A 516 -23.02 -0.97 -2.91
N SER A 517 -23.07 -1.01 -1.58
CA SER A 517 -22.49 0.04 -0.73
C SER A 517 -21.00 0.20 -1.00
N LEU A 518 -20.23 -0.89 -0.95
CA LEU A 518 -18.80 -0.82 -1.22
C LEU A 518 -18.47 -0.40 -2.65
N ALA A 519 -19.30 -0.79 -3.63
CA ALA A 519 -19.16 -0.31 -5.00
C ALA A 519 -19.36 1.21 -5.10
N HIS A 520 -20.33 1.76 -4.35
CA HIS A 520 -20.54 3.20 -4.25
C HIS A 520 -19.33 3.90 -3.60
N LEU A 521 -18.76 3.35 -2.52
CA LEU A 521 -17.57 3.91 -1.87
C LEU A 521 -16.34 3.88 -2.78
N LEU A 522 -16.09 2.75 -3.46
CA LEU A 522 -14.99 2.63 -4.42
C LEU A 522 -15.14 3.58 -5.62
N ALA A 523 -16.37 3.89 -6.03
CA ALA A 523 -16.62 4.83 -7.12
C ALA A 523 -16.13 6.26 -6.80
N ARG A 524 -16.02 6.64 -5.52
CA ARG A 524 -15.42 7.92 -5.10
C ARG A 524 -13.95 8.04 -5.51
N PHE A 525 -13.26 6.91 -5.67
CA PHE A 525 -11.88 6.84 -6.15
C PHE A 525 -11.79 6.47 -7.65
N ALA A 526 -12.91 6.52 -8.38
CA ALA A 526 -13.03 6.08 -9.77
C ALA A 526 -12.61 4.60 -9.99
N VAL A 527 -12.73 3.76 -8.96
CA VAL A 527 -12.37 2.34 -9.02
C VAL A 527 -13.60 1.49 -9.26
N LYS A 528 -13.50 0.57 -10.23
CA LYS A 528 -14.52 -0.45 -10.51
C LYS A 528 -13.86 -1.80 -10.78
N LEU A 529 -14.25 -2.80 -9.98
CA LEU A 529 -13.80 -4.19 -10.15
C LEU A 529 -14.36 -4.82 -11.44
N PRO A 530 -13.67 -5.84 -11.99
CA PRO A 530 -14.19 -6.63 -13.10
C PRO A 530 -15.52 -7.32 -12.80
N ASN A 531 -16.22 -7.73 -13.85
CA ASN A 531 -17.44 -8.52 -13.69
C ASN A 531 -17.11 -9.85 -12.99
N ALA A 532 -17.83 -10.15 -11.90
CA ALA A 532 -17.60 -11.32 -11.08
C ALA A 532 -17.72 -12.66 -11.83
N ASN A 533 -18.52 -12.71 -12.90
CA ASN A 533 -18.61 -13.90 -13.75
C ASN A 533 -17.30 -14.21 -14.47
N LEU A 534 -16.48 -13.19 -14.75
CA LEU A 534 -15.16 -13.36 -15.35
C LEU A 534 -14.12 -13.80 -14.32
N LEU A 535 -14.37 -13.58 -13.02
CA LEU A 535 -13.45 -13.97 -11.93
C LEU A 535 -13.50 -15.46 -11.57
N LYS A 536 -14.42 -16.23 -12.18
CA LYS A 536 -14.51 -17.70 -12.06
C LYS A 536 -14.62 -18.28 -10.64
N TYR A 537 -15.05 -17.50 -9.66
CA TYR A 537 -15.23 -17.98 -8.27
C TYR A 537 -16.18 -19.16 -8.14
N ARG A 538 -17.24 -19.20 -8.95
CA ARG A 538 -18.24 -20.28 -8.94
C ARG A 538 -17.60 -21.65 -9.19
N GLU A 539 -16.60 -21.73 -10.08
CA GLU A 539 -15.93 -22.99 -10.43
C GLU A 539 -15.18 -23.58 -9.24
N VAL A 540 -14.63 -22.73 -8.37
CA VAL A 540 -13.89 -23.17 -7.18
C VAL A 540 -14.82 -23.44 -5.99
N PHE A 541 -15.71 -22.51 -5.67
CA PHE A 541 -16.57 -22.65 -4.49
C PHE A 541 -17.60 -23.78 -4.62
N ALA A 542 -17.93 -24.22 -5.85
CA ALA A 542 -18.79 -25.39 -6.06
C ALA A 542 -18.26 -26.66 -5.36
N PHE A 543 -16.93 -26.82 -5.23
CA PHE A 543 -16.33 -27.96 -4.53
C PHE A 543 -16.55 -27.94 -3.01
N TYR A 544 -16.87 -26.77 -2.43
CA TYR A 544 -17.02 -26.59 -0.98
C TYR A 544 -18.48 -26.55 -0.51
N VAL A 545 -19.45 -26.48 -1.45
CA VAL A 545 -20.88 -26.36 -1.12
C VAL A 545 -21.36 -27.51 -0.24
N ASN A 546 -20.97 -28.75 -0.55
CA ASN A 546 -21.39 -29.92 0.23
C ASN A 546 -20.81 -29.87 1.65
N ILE A 547 -19.51 -29.59 1.78
CA ILE A 547 -18.81 -29.57 3.08
C ILE A 547 -19.38 -28.49 3.99
N LEU A 548 -19.68 -27.32 3.44
CA LEU A 548 -20.28 -26.22 4.20
C LEU A 548 -21.76 -26.46 4.49
N GLY A 549 -22.52 -27.00 3.51
CA GLY A 549 -23.95 -27.24 3.62
C GLY A 549 -24.33 -28.37 4.60
N ASP A 550 -23.42 -29.30 4.86
CA ASP A 550 -23.62 -30.37 5.85
C ASP A 550 -23.55 -29.84 7.31
N CYS A 551 -23.10 -28.59 7.52
CA CYS A 551 -23.07 -27.96 8.83
C CYS A 551 -24.45 -27.39 9.23
N HIS A 552 -24.93 -27.69 10.44
CA HIS A 552 -26.23 -27.22 10.95
C HIS A 552 -26.30 -25.73 11.35
N GLN A 553 -25.28 -24.94 11.01
CA GLN A 553 -25.13 -23.55 11.47
C GLN A 553 -25.46 -22.50 10.39
N ASP A 554 -25.99 -22.91 9.24
CA ASP A 554 -26.35 -21.96 8.17
C ASP A 554 -27.59 -21.13 8.53
N PRO A 555 -27.45 -19.81 8.76
CA PRO A 555 -28.58 -18.96 9.14
C PRO A 555 -29.62 -18.82 8.01
N SER A 556 -29.20 -18.98 6.75
CA SER A 556 -30.02 -18.76 5.55
C SER A 556 -30.07 -20.01 4.65
N HIS A 557 -30.24 -21.20 5.25
CA HIS A 557 -30.24 -22.51 4.59
C HIS A 557 -31.23 -22.70 3.43
N GLN A 558 -32.23 -21.82 3.29
CA GLN A 558 -33.23 -21.87 2.23
C GLN A 558 -32.72 -21.27 0.90
N GLU A 559 -31.64 -20.49 0.96
CA GLU A 559 -31.06 -19.79 -0.20
C GLU A 559 -29.84 -20.53 -0.77
N ASP A 560 -29.57 -20.34 -2.08
CA ASP A 560 -28.43 -20.96 -2.77
C ASP A 560 -27.08 -20.55 -2.16
N LEU A 561 -26.47 -21.49 -1.43
CA LEU A 561 -25.19 -21.28 -0.74
C LEU A 561 -24.07 -20.88 -1.70
N LEU A 562 -24.03 -21.44 -2.91
CA LEU A 562 -22.99 -21.12 -3.89
C LEU A 562 -23.05 -19.65 -4.32
N SER A 563 -24.25 -19.12 -4.57
CA SER A 563 -24.43 -17.71 -4.90
C SER A 563 -24.05 -16.80 -3.73
N ARG A 564 -24.38 -17.19 -2.48
CA ARG A 564 -23.96 -16.46 -1.28
C ARG A 564 -22.44 -16.44 -1.09
N LEU A 565 -21.75 -17.56 -1.29
CA LEU A 565 -20.28 -17.62 -1.26
C LEU A 565 -19.66 -16.69 -2.31
N VAL A 566 -20.20 -16.67 -3.53
CA VAL A 566 -19.70 -15.78 -4.59
C VAL A 566 -19.93 -14.30 -4.24
N LEU A 567 -21.06 -13.94 -3.64
CA LEU A 567 -21.33 -12.56 -3.19
C LEU A 567 -20.45 -12.16 -2.00
N LEU A 568 -20.23 -13.08 -1.05
CA LEU A 568 -19.32 -12.87 0.09
C LEU A 568 -17.90 -12.62 -0.39
N ARG A 569 -17.42 -13.40 -1.37
CA ARG A 569 -16.09 -13.18 -1.93
C ARG A 569 -15.95 -11.79 -2.55
N GLN A 570 -16.95 -11.38 -3.33
CA GLN A 570 -16.97 -10.06 -3.94
C GLN A 570 -17.00 -8.92 -2.91
N TYR A 571 -17.70 -9.12 -1.80
CA TYR A 571 -17.74 -8.17 -0.68
C TYR A 571 -16.34 -8.04 -0.06
N ILE A 572 -15.70 -9.17 0.27
CA ILE A 572 -14.36 -9.20 0.86
C ILE A 572 -13.32 -8.55 -0.07
N ASP A 573 -13.35 -8.84 -1.37
CA ASP A 573 -12.41 -8.24 -2.34
C ASP A 573 -12.56 -6.71 -2.40
N LYS A 574 -13.81 -6.20 -2.36
CA LYS A 574 -14.07 -4.76 -2.28
C LYS A 574 -13.60 -4.17 -0.96
N CYS A 575 -13.83 -4.84 0.18
CA CYS A 575 -13.35 -4.40 1.49
C CYS A 575 -11.82 -4.27 1.53
N ARG A 576 -11.12 -5.29 1.02
CA ARG A 576 -9.66 -5.33 0.93
C ARG A 576 -9.15 -4.20 0.03
N LEU A 577 -9.77 -4.00 -1.13
CA LEU A 577 -9.37 -2.94 -2.05
C LEU A 577 -9.60 -1.55 -1.44
N LEU A 578 -10.76 -1.30 -0.83
CA LEU A 578 -11.11 -0.02 -0.23
C LEU A 578 -10.17 0.35 0.93
N ASN A 579 -9.86 -0.60 1.81
CA ASN A 579 -8.91 -0.39 2.92
C ASN A 579 -7.46 -0.18 2.46
N GLU A 580 -7.12 -0.59 1.23
CA GLU A 580 -5.77 -0.44 0.68
C GLU A 580 -5.63 0.77 -0.24
N MET A 581 -6.71 1.52 -0.50
CA MET A 581 -6.74 2.61 -1.49
C MET A 581 -5.63 3.64 -1.28
N GLY A 582 -5.36 4.03 -0.03
CA GLY A 582 -4.32 5.01 0.27
C GLY A 582 -2.93 4.54 -0.16
N ILE A 583 -2.54 3.32 0.23
CA ILE A 583 -1.24 2.71 -0.12
C ILE A 583 -1.13 2.44 -1.63
N LEU A 584 -2.26 2.13 -2.29
CA LEU A 584 -2.29 1.90 -3.73
C LEU A 584 -2.05 3.17 -4.54
N GLY A 585 -2.49 4.34 -4.04
CA GLY A 585 -2.31 5.65 -4.68
C GLY A 585 -0.86 6.15 -4.64
N GLU A 586 -0.22 6.04 -3.48
CA GLU A 586 1.12 6.57 -3.21
C GLU A 586 2.20 5.98 -4.13
N ASN A 587 2.05 4.72 -4.57
CA ASN A 587 3.17 3.95 -5.12
C ASN A 587 2.84 3.21 -6.44
N ARG A 588 1.94 3.77 -7.26
CA ARG A 588 1.35 3.12 -8.44
C ARG A 588 2.34 2.49 -9.41
N CYS A 589 3.47 3.12 -9.73
CA CYS A 589 4.48 2.58 -10.65
C CYS A 589 5.81 2.26 -9.95
N ARG A 590 5.79 2.01 -8.64
CA ARG A 590 7.00 1.69 -7.87
C ARG A 590 7.68 0.43 -8.43
N GLY A 591 8.98 0.49 -8.66
CA GLY A 591 9.81 -0.64 -9.06
C GLY A 591 10.16 -1.56 -7.88
N PHE A 592 10.76 -2.70 -8.20
CA PHE A 592 11.20 -3.67 -7.20
C PHE A 592 12.24 -3.07 -6.21
N ASN A 593 11.98 -3.21 -4.90
CA ASN A 593 12.93 -2.83 -3.84
C ASN A 593 13.94 -3.95 -3.57
N TYR A 594 15.01 -3.97 -4.35
CA TYR A 594 16.11 -4.94 -4.25
C TYR A 594 16.95 -4.84 -2.96
N LEU A 595 16.77 -3.79 -2.15
CA LEU A 595 17.44 -3.64 -0.84
C LEU A 595 16.58 -4.10 0.34
N SER A 596 15.39 -4.64 0.08
CA SER A 596 14.53 -5.12 1.17
C SER A 596 15.19 -6.25 1.96
N LYS A 597 15.00 -6.24 3.30
CA LYS A 597 15.44 -7.32 4.19
C LYS A 597 14.68 -8.63 3.94
N THR A 598 13.47 -8.53 3.38
CA THR A 598 12.61 -9.67 3.07
C THR A 598 12.25 -9.63 1.58
N PRO A 599 13.22 -9.78 0.67
CA PRO A 599 13.00 -9.49 -0.73
C PRO A 599 11.91 -10.41 -1.31
N LYS A 600 11.82 -11.67 -0.84
CA LYS A 600 10.79 -12.68 -1.18
C LYS A 600 9.33 -12.24 -0.98
N THR A 601 9.08 -11.34 -0.04
CA THR A 601 7.72 -10.89 0.34
C THR A 601 7.52 -9.40 0.06
N ALA A 602 8.60 -8.63 0.03
CA ALA A 602 8.60 -7.18 -0.20
C ALA A 602 8.70 -6.80 -1.69
N HIS A 603 8.38 -7.73 -2.59
CA HIS A 603 8.45 -7.52 -4.03
C HIS A 603 7.44 -6.52 -4.57
N LEU A 604 6.33 -6.33 -3.87
CA LEU A 604 5.13 -5.86 -4.53
C LEU A 604 5.09 -4.33 -4.64
N ALA A 605 5.38 -3.86 -5.85
CA ALA A 605 4.90 -2.59 -6.38
C ALA A 605 3.39 -2.44 -6.13
N SER A 606 2.90 -1.22 -5.85
CA SER A 606 1.44 -1.01 -5.78
C SER A 606 0.74 -1.34 -7.09
N LEU A 607 1.46 -1.32 -8.23
CA LEU A 607 1.00 -1.86 -9.52
C LEU A 607 0.55 -3.32 -9.39
N GLY A 608 1.45 -4.17 -8.87
CA GLY A 608 1.17 -5.59 -8.67
C GLY A 608 -0.02 -5.76 -7.74
N ARG A 609 -0.08 -4.99 -6.65
CA ARG A 609 -1.13 -5.08 -5.63
C ARG A 609 -2.48 -4.70 -6.21
N LEU A 610 -2.53 -3.63 -6.99
CA LEU A 610 -3.72 -3.15 -7.67
C LEU A 610 -4.25 -4.18 -8.67
N ILE A 611 -3.38 -4.74 -9.50
CA ILE A 611 -3.75 -5.80 -10.46
C ILE A 611 -4.28 -7.02 -9.71
N MET A 612 -3.58 -7.47 -8.67
CA MET A 612 -3.98 -8.60 -7.83
C MET A 612 -5.34 -8.40 -7.20
N ARG A 613 -5.59 -7.22 -6.59
CA ARG A 613 -6.90 -6.91 -5.98
C ARG A 613 -8.03 -6.88 -7.00
N ASN A 614 -7.77 -6.45 -8.24
CA ASN A 614 -8.77 -6.51 -9.31
C ASN A 614 -9.08 -7.94 -9.79
N LEU A 615 -8.15 -8.87 -9.62
CA LEU A 615 -8.30 -10.28 -10.03
C LEU A 615 -8.75 -11.19 -8.87
N GLY A 616 -8.91 -10.62 -7.68
CA GLY A 616 -9.22 -11.38 -6.47
C GLY A 616 -8.07 -12.24 -5.98
N PHE A 617 -6.82 -11.90 -6.32
CA PHE A 617 -5.64 -12.54 -5.77
C PHE A 617 -5.38 -12.02 -4.36
N SER A 618 -5.21 -12.94 -3.44
CA SER A 618 -5.22 -12.63 -2.01
C SER A 618 -3.83 -12.62 -1.39
N HIS A 619 -2.89 -13.37 -1.97
CA HIS A 619 -1.63 -13.71 -1.33
C HIS A 619 -0.49 -12.85 -1.88
N HIS A 620 -0.26 -11.73 -1.21
CA HIS A 620 0.92 -10.89 -1.44
C HIS A 620 2.13 -11.56 -0.78
N GLY A 621 2.84 -12.42 -1.50
CA GLY A 621 4.17 -12.89 -1.04
C GLY A 621 4.27 -14.31 -0.47
N GLN A 622 3.33 -15.22 -0.72
CA GLN A 622 3.60 -16.66 -0.52
C GLN A 622 4.37 -17.25 -1.70
N MET A 623 5.52 -16.65 -1.99
CA MET A 623 6.48 -17.16 -2.95
C MET A 623 7.40 -18.16 -2.24
N PRO A 624 7.73 -19.31 -2.84
CA PRO A 624 7.39 -19.75 -4.20
C PRO A 624 5.94 -20.18 -4.41
N MET A 625 5.47 -19.94 -5.63
CA MET A 625 4.22 -20.46 -6.19
C MET A 625 4.34 -21.92 -6.60
N ALA A 626 5.48 -22.42 -7.05
CA ALA A 626 5.55 -23.80 -7.56
C ALA A 626 5.23 -24.87 -6.50
N THR A 627 5.40 -24.55 -5.21
CA THR A 627 5.13 -25.48 -4.10
C THR A 627 3.77 -25.27 -3.43
N HIS A 628 3.02 -24.24 -3.83
CA HIS A 628 1.74 -23.89 -3.22
C HIS A 628 0.73 -23.58 -4.32
N ASN A 629 -0.49 -24.10 -4.22
CA ASN A 629 -1.54 -23.82 -5.21
C ASN A 629 -2.12 -22.40 -5.06
N ARG A 630 -1.28 -21.37 -5.21
CA ARG A 630 -1.60 -19.96 -4.96
C ARG A 630 -1.75 -19.20 -6.27
N GLU A 631 -2.67 -18.25 -6.25
CA GLU A 631 -2.90 -17.33 -7.37
C GLU A 631 -2.18 -16.01 -7.10
N SER A 632 -1.14 -15.76 -7.89
CA SER A 632 -0.28 -14.57 -7.83
C SER A 632 0.52 -14.46 -9.14
N PHE A 633 1.49 -13.54 -9.21
CA PHE A 633 2.45 -13.46 -10.30
C PHE A 633 3.74 -12.76 -9.88
N TYR A 634 4.82 -13.01 -10.62
CA TYR A 634 6.07 -12.26 -10.49
C TYR A 634 6.12 -11.13 -11.50
N LEU A 635 6.62 -9.98 -11.06
CA LEU A 635 6.92 -8.84 -11.90
C LEU A 635 8.44 -8.72 -12.01
N LEU A 636 8.97 -8.80 -13.22
CA LEU A 636 10.41 -8.78 -13.48
C LEU A 636 10.74 -7.70 -14.51
N GLU A 637 11.65 -6.80 -14.12
CA GLU A 637 12.10 -5.67 -14.94
C GLU A 637 13.31 -6.11 -15.78
N SER A 638 13.21 -6.01 -17.11
CA SER A 638 14.32 -6.36 -18.00
C SER A 638 15.59 -5.56 -17.68
N ASP A 639 15.42 -4.29 -17.32
CA ASP A 639 16.51 -3.35 -17.03
C ASP A 639 17.35 -3.78 -15.79
N LEU A 640 16.81 -4.63 -14.91
CA LEU A 640 17.56 -5.17 -13.77
C LEU A 640 18.29 -6.49 -14.10
N LEU A 641 17.90 -7.19 -15.16
CA LEU A 641 18.42 -8.51 -15.52
C LEU A 641 19.69 -8.42 -16.36
N GLY A 642 19.74 -7.53 -17.34
CA GLY A 642 20.86 -7.46 -18.28
C GLY A 642 20.71 -6.36 -19.34
N ASN A 643 21.62 -6.35 -20.31
CA ASN A 643 21.73 -5.26 -21.28
C ASN A 643 21.02 -5.56 -22.63
N THR A 644 20.40 -6.73 -22.81
CA THR A 644 19.97 -7.16 -24.15
C THR A 644 18.57 -6.70 -24.54
N ARG A 645 17.60 -6.68 -23.61
CA ARG A 645 16.25 -6.15 -23.84
C ARG A 645 15.89 -5.15 -22.73
N GLN A 646 15.21 -4.07 -23.11
CA GLN A 646 15.00 -2.92 -22.23
C GLN A 646 13.56 -2.40 -22.31
N GLY A 647 13.11 -1.79 -21.22
CA GLY A 647 11.76 -1.23 -21.10
C GLY A 647 10.64 -2.28 -21.20
N ILE A 648 10.96 -3.55 -20.89
CA ILE A 648 10.02 -4.66 -20.85
C ILE A 648 9.82 -5.11 -19.40
N LEU A 649 8.56 -5.21 -19.02
CA LEU A 649 8.12 -5.78 -17.76
C LEU A 649 7.56 -7.18 -18.03
N TYR A 650 8.22 -8.20 -17.52
CA TYR A 650 7.77 -9.59 -17.62
C TYR A 650 6.83 -9.90 -16.44
N CYS A 651 5.62 -10.35 -16.76
CA CYS A 651 4.66 -10.87 -15.79
C CYS A 651 4.66 -12.40 -15.86
N ILE A 652 5.31 -13.06 -14.91
CA ILE A 652 5.40 -14.53 -14.85
C ILE A 652 4.23 -15.06 -14.02
N LEU A 653 3.38 -15.87 -14.65
CA LEU A 653 2.06 -16.30 -14.16
C LEU A 653 1.95 -17.83 -14.12
N PRO A 654 1.28 -18.41 -13.11
CA PRO A 654 0.98 -19.84 -13.07
C PRO A 654 -0.16 -20.18 -14.04
N ASN A 655 -0.16 -21.39 -14.62
CA ASN A 655 -1.23 -21.85 -15.50
C ASN A 655 -2.06 -23.04 -14.96
N TRP A 656 -1.80 -23.49 -13.72
CA TRP A 656 -2.33 -24.76 -13.20
C TRP A 656 -3.47 -24.64 -12.19
N THR A 657 -3.71 -23.47 -11.57
CA THR A 657 -4.86 -23.32 -10.65
C THR A 657 -6.17 -23.41 -11.41
N THR A 658 -7.26 -23.79 -10.74
CA THR A 658 -8.59 -23.97 -11.37
C THR A 658 -9.00 -22.77 -12.23
N ARG A 659 -8.81 -21.53 -11.72
CA ARG A 659 -9.13 -20.33 -12.49
C ARG A 659 -8.10 -20.07 -13.60
N MET A 660 -6.80 -20.22 -13.31
CA MET A 660 -5.73 -19.94 -14.27
C MET A 660 -5.69 -20.94 -15.44
N GLN A 661 -6.31 -22.12 -15.31
CA GLN A 661 -6.51 -23.03 -16.43
C GLN A 661 -7.53 -22.51 -17.45
N SER A 662 -8.51 -21.69 -17.04
CA SER A 662 -9.51 -21.12 -17.96
C SER A 662 -8.88 -20.08 -18.89
N VAL A 663 -9.08 -20.27 -20.20
CA VAL A 663 -8.59 -19.34 -21.24
C VAL A 663 -9.24 -17.96 -21.08
N GLU A 664 -10.51 -17.91 -20.70
CA GLU A 664 -11.23 -16.66 -20.46
C GLU A 664 -10.66 -15.88 -19.27
N PHE A 665 -10.29 -16.59 -18.20
CA PHE A 665 -9.68 -15.95 -17.03
C PHE A 665 -8.28 -15.43 -17.35
N ARG A 666 -7.45 -16.20 -18.09
CA ARG A 666 -6.13 -15.72 -18.54
C ARG A 666 -6.25 -14.45 -19.39
N ALA A 667 -7.21 -14.40 -20.30
CA ALA A 667 -7.49 -13.20 -21.09
C ALA A 667 -7.91 -12.00 -20.22
N LEU A 668 -8.68 -12.23 -19.14
CA LEU A 668 -8.99 -11.20 -18.16
C LEU A 668 -7.72 -10.70 -17.44
N VAL A 669 -6.87 -11.61 -16.99
CA VAL A 669 -5.60 -11.29 -16.30
C VAL A 669 -4.73 -10.39 -17.18
N GLU A 670 -4.48 -10.81 -18.43
CA GLU A 670 -3.68 -10.02 -19.39
C GLU A 670 -4.33 -8.66 -19.70
N SER A 671 -5.66 -8.61 -19.79
CA SER A 671 -6.41 -7.36 -19.97
C SER A 671 -6.25 -6.41 -18.78
N GLN A 672 -6.31 -6.92 -17.54
CA GLN A 672 -6.09 -6.10 -16.34
C GLN A 672 -4.64 -5.60 -16.27
N ILE A 673 -3.66 -6.46 -16.54
CA ILE A 673 -2.25 -6.06 -16.61
C ILE A 673 -2.06 -4.94 -17.65
N THR A 674 -2.65 -5.10 -18.84
CA THR A 674 -2.58 -4.08 -19.91
C THR A 674 -3.28 -2.78 -19.55
N LYS A 675 -4.35 -2.83 -18.76
CA LYS A 675 -5.08 -1.64 -18.29
C LYS A 675 -4.28 -0.83 -17.27
N PHE A 676 -3.53 -1.49 -16.39
CA PHE A 676 -2.85 -0.83 -15.28
C PHE A 676 -1.37 -0.54 -15.52
N LYS A 677 -0.75 -1.13 -16.55
CA LYS A 677 0.66 -0.86 -16.87
C LYS A 677 0.89 0.63 -17.19
N PRO A 678 2.09 1.16 -16.89
CA PRO A 678 2.48 2.50 -17.35
C PRO A 678 2.44 2.61 -18.88
N LEU A 679 2.02 3.75 -19.41
CA LEU A 679 1.83 3.95 -20.86
C LEU A 679 3.10 3.71 -21.68
N HIS A 680 4.26 4.07 -21.13
CA HIS A 680 5.56 3.97 -21.79
C HIS A 680 6.22 2.59 -21.64
N VAL A 681 5.68 1.69 -20.80
CA VAL A 681 6.25 0.37 -20.51
C VAL A 681 5.59 -0.72 -21.36
N LYS A 682 6.41 -1.56 -21.98
CA LYS A 682 5.92 -2.79 -22.63
C LYS A 682 5.78 -3.88 -21.57
N VAL A 683 4.71 -4.67 -21.65
CA VAL A 683 4.49 -5.79 -20.74
C VAL A 683 4.34 -7.06 -21.55
N GLN A 684 4.99 -8.13 -21.10
CA GLN A 684 4.87 -9.47 -21.66
C GLN A 684 4.41 -10.44 -20.57
N CYS A 685 3.29 -11.11 -20.81
CA CYS A 685 2.77 -12.13 -19.89
C CYS A 685 3.32 -13.50 -20.29
N ILE A 686 3.84 -14.24 -19.32
CA ILE A 686 4.46 -15.55 -19.51
C ILE A 686 3.76 -16.53 -18.59
N TRP A 687 3.10 -17.52 -19.19
CA TRP A 687 2.34 -18.53 -18.46
C TRP A 687 3.18 -19.80 -18.31
N LEU A 688 3.52 -20.15 -17.08
CA LEU A 688 4.33 -21.32 -16.74
C LEU A 688 3.47 -22.40 -16.08
N ASP A 689 3.80 -23.67 -16.36
CA ASP A 689 3.33 -24.78 -15.55
C ASP A 689 4.11 -24.90 -14.24
N SER A 690 3.73 -25.87 -13.40
CA SER A 690 4.32 -26.04 -12.07
C SER A 690 5.81 -26.38 -12.11
N GLU A 691 6.26 -27.15 -13.12
CA GLU A 691 7.67 -27.56 -13.26
C GLU A 691 8.52 -26.39 -13.77
N GLN A 692 8.02 -25.70 -14.80
CA GLN A 692 8.63 -24.49 -15.35
C GLN A 692 8.73 -23.38 -14.31
N MET A 693 7.68 -23.15 -13.52
CA MET A 693 7.70 -22.18 -12.44
C MET A 693 8.75 -22.54 -11.39
N SER A 694 8.88 -23.82 -11.02
CA SER A 694 9.89 -24.28 -10.06
C SER A 694 11.31 -23.94 -10.51
N LEU A 695 11.63 -24.19 -11.79
CA LEU A 695 12.94 -23.85 -12.38
C LEU A 695 13.15 -22.33 -12.41
N PHE A 696 12.14 -21.57 -12.85
CA PHE A 696 12.19 -20.12 -12.85
C PHE A 696 12.45 -19.56 -11.44
N GLU A 697 11.70 -20.00 -10.43
CA GLU A 697 11.80 -19.51 -9.06
C GLU A 697 13.16 -19.81 -8.44
N ARG A 698 13.69 -21.02 -8.65
CA ARG A 698 15.04 -21.38 -8.19
C ARG A 698 16.09 -20.41 -8.74
N LEU A 699 16.04 -20.14 -10.04
CA LEU A 699 16.99 -19.23 -10.70
C LEU A 699 16.76 -17.77 -10.30
N TYR A 700 15.50 -17.34 -10.21
CA TYR A 700 15.09 -16.00 -9.79
C TYR A 700 15.59 -15.66 -8.39
N PHE A 701 15.40 -16.56 -7.42
CA PHE A 701 15.89 -16.36 -6.07
C PHE A 701 17.41 -16.41 -5.97
N GLY A 702 18.05 -17.22 -6.81
CA GLY A 702 19.50 -17.20 -6.99
C GLY A 702 20.00 -15.82 -7.44
N TRP A 703 19.49 -15.32 -8.56
CA TRP A 703 19.79 -13.98 -9.07
C TRP A 703 19.54 -12.90 -8.04
N LEU A 704 18.38 -12.92 -7.38
CA LEU A 704 17.97 -11.94 -6.40
C LEU A 704 18.96 -11.84 -5.23
N ASN A 705 19.54 -12.95 -4.82
CA ASN A 705 20.55 -12.98 -3.76
C ASN A 705 21.82 -12.23 -4.18
N PHE A 706 22.39 -12.59 -5.34
CA PHE A 706 23.59 -11.93 -5.87
C PHE A 706 23.33 -10.46 -6.22
N TYR A 707 22.23 -10.16 -6.89
CA TYR A 707 21.86 -8.79 -7.26
C TYR A 707 21.65 -7.92 -6.02
N GLY A 708 20.87 -8.39 -5.04
CA GLY A 708 20.62 -7.66 -3.80
C GLY A 708 21.89 -7.46 -2.95
N GLN A 709 22.86 -8.38 -3.02
CA GLN A 709 24.15 -8.21 -2.37
C GLN A 709 25.04 -7.21 -3.12
N ALA A 710 25.15 -7.35 -4.45
CA ALA A 710 25.91 -6.41 -5.29
C ALA A 710 25.43 -4.97 -5.08
N GLN A 711 24.11 -4.75 -4.96
CA GLN A 711 23.56 -3.44 -4.66
C GLN A 711 23.92 -2.94 -3.26
N ARG A 712 23.89 -3.80 -2.23
CA ARG A 712 24.28 -3.41 -0.86
C ARG A 712 25.77 -3.03 -0.74
N GLU A 713 26.62 -3.69 -1.52
CA GLU A 713 28.07 -3.53 -1.50
C GLU A 713 28.59 -2.60 -2.60
N ARG A 714 27.70 -1.98 -3.39
CA ARG A 714 28.07 -1.14 -4.55
C ARG A 714 29.06 -0.02 -4.22
N PHE A 715 29.06 0.47 -2.97
CA PHE A 715 29.95 1.53 -2.50
C PHE A 715 31.16 1.01 -1.67
N THR A 716 31.40 -0.30 -1.60
CA THR A 716 32.44 -0.91 -0.73
C THR A 716 33.64 -1.51 -1.46
N GLY A 717 33.86 -1.21 -2.76
CA GLY A 717 35.08 -1.57 -3.49
C GLY A 717 35.26 -3.06 -3.86
N GLU A 718 34.60 -3.99 -3.16
CA GLU A 718 34.66 -5.45 -3.41
C GLU A 718 33.49 -5.99 -4.28
N TYR A 719 32.69 -5.12 -4.89
CA TYR A 719 31.40 -5.49 -5.50
C TYR A 719 31.47 -6.07 -6.92
N GLU A 720 32.54 -5.81 -7.68
CA GLU A 720 32.57 -6.09 -9.13
C GLU A 720 32.36 -7.57 -9.46
N HIS A 721 32.97 -8.48 -8.68
CA HIS A 721 32.81 -9.92 -8.91
C HIS A 721 31.36 -10.38 -8.70
N ILE A 722 30.71 -9.92 -7.63
CA ILE A 722 29.32 -10.27 -7.30
C ILE A 722 28.36 -9.67 -8.33
N ALA A 723 28.62 -8.44 -8.77
CA ALA A 723 27.85 -7.78 -9.82
C ALA A 723 27.92 -8.54 -11.15
N ASN A 724 29.10 -9.02 -11.54
CA ASN A 724 29.27 -9.83 -12.76
C ASN A 724 28.50 -11.16 -12.67
N VAL A 725 28.53 -11.84 -11.52
CA VAL A 725 27.73 -13.07 -11.32
C VAL A 725 26.23 -12.76 -11.38
N ALA A 726 25.77 -11.67 -10.76
CA ALA A 726 24.38 -11.25 -10.84
C ALA A 726 23.94 -10.96 -12.28
N GLN A 727 24.82 -10.32 -13.08
CA GLN A 727 24.56 -10.03 -14.49
C GLN A 727 24.51 -11.30 -15.34
N ASP A 728 25.42 -12.26 -15.12
CA ASP A 728 25.42 -13.57 -15.80
C ASP A 728 24.12 -14.34 -15.55
N ILE A 729 23.70 -14.46 -14.28
CA ILE A 729 22.44 -15.14 -13.91
C ILE A 729 21.23 -14.36 -14.45
N GLY A 730 21.28 -13.03 -14.40
CA GLY A 730 20.25 -12.15 -14.94
C GLY A 730 20.07 -12.32 -16.45
N GLY A 731 21.17 -12.46 -17.21
CA GLY A 731 21.13 -12.77 -18.64
C GLY A 731 20.45 -14.11 -18.95
N LEU A 732 20.74 -15.17 -18.18
CA LEU A 732 20.06 -16.46 -18.32
C LEU A 732 18.56 -16.36 -17.98
N LEU A 733 18.20 -15.61 -16.93
CA LEU A 733 16.80 -15.33 -16.61
C LEU A 733 16.10 -14.61 -17.76
N GLU A 734 16.74 -13.58 -18.34
CA GLU A 734 16.23 -12.85 -19.49
C GLU A 734 16.02 -13.78 -20.70
N GLU A 735 16.95 -14.69 -20.98
CA GLU A 735 16.81 -15.68 -22.05
C GLU A 735 15.60 -16.62 -21.82
N ILE A 736 15.44 -17.13 -20.60
CA ILE A 736 14.35 -18.03 -20.21
C ILE A 736 12.97 -17.35 -20.32
N VAL A 737 12.82 -16.12 -19.84
CA VAL A 737 11.53 -15.40 -19.90
C VAL A 737 11.19 -14.91 -21.31
N SER A 738 12.19 -14.84 -22.19
CA SER A 738 12.05 -14.19 -23.48
C SER A 738 11.96 -15.17 -24.66
N THR A 739 12.10 -16.46 -24.38
CA THR A 739 11.90 -17.61 -25.28
C THR A 739 10.58 -18.32 -24.97
N GLU A 740 10.25 -19.36 -25.74
CA GLU A 740 9.05 -20.16 -25.49
C GLU A 740 9.19 -20.94 -24.16
N PRO A 741 8.15 -20.99 -23.29
CA PRO A 741 8.23 -21.67 -21.99
C PRO A 741 8.67 -23.15 -22.04
N GLN A 742 8.44 -23.82 -23.17
CA GLN A 742 8.85 -25.21 -23.39
C GLN A 742 10.37 -25.40 -23.47
N LYS A 743 11.11 -24.32 -23.76
CA LYS A 743 12.57 -24.33 -23.93
C LYS A 743 13.35 -23.99 -22.67
N ILE A 744 12.69 -23.76 -21.54
CA ILE A 744 13.37 -23.37 -20.29
C ILE A 744 14.45 -24.38 -19.90
N ILE A 745 14.12 -25.66 -19.95
CA ILE A 745 15.07 -26.75 -19.65
C ILE A 745 16.20 -26.78 -20.69
N GLU A 746 15.87 -26.69 -21.97
CA GLU A 746 16.85 -26.64 -23.07
C GLU A 746 17.87 -25.51 -22.84
N ASN A 747 17.40 -24.28 -22.60
CA ASN A 747 18.25 -23.12 -22.37
C ASN A 747 19.15 -23.27 -21.14
N ILE A 748 18.65 -23.83 -20.03
CA ILE A 748 19.46 -24.07 -18.82
C ILE A 748 20.59 -25.05 -19.13
N ILE A 749 20.28 -26.15 -19.82
CA ILE A 749 21.26 -27.18 -20.17
C ILE A 749 22.29 -26.63 -21.16
N GLU A 750 21.85 -25.92 -22.19
CA GLU A 750 22.74 -25.29 -23.17
C GLU A 750 23.64 -24.23 -22.53
N TYR A 751 23.11 -23.44 -21.60
CA TYR A 751 23.91 -22.50 -20.80
C TYR A 751 25.03 -23.21 -20.04
N VAL A 752 24.73 -24.33 -19.36
CA VAL A 752 25.74 -25.11 -18.65
C VAL A 752 26.76 -25.71 -19.61
N LEU A 753 26.31 -26.31 -20.72
CA LEU A 753 27.20 -26.90 -21.74
C LEU A 753 28.16 -25.87 -22.34
N GLY A 754 27.75 -24.61 -22.44
CA GLY A 754 28.59 -23.49 -22.90
C GLY A 754 29.66 -23.03 -21.90
N LYS A 755 29.60 -23.43 -20.63
CA LYS A 755 30.57 -23.04 -19.59
C LYS A 755 31.77 -23.99 -19.50
N PRO A 756 32.94 -23.53 -19.01
CA PRO A 756 34.09 -24.40 -18.76
C PRO A 756 33.72 -25.55 -17.82
N GLN A 757 34.09 -26.79 -18.15
CA GLN A 757 33.75 -28.01 -17.40
C GLN A 757 32.23 -28.30 -17.26
N GLY A 758 31.37 -27.58 -17.99
CA GLY A 758 29.92 -27.73 -17.89
C GLY A 758 29.40 -29.14 -18.20
N MET A 759 29.98 -29.82 -19.19
CA MET A 759 29.62 -31.20 -19.50
C MET A 759 30.01 -32.19 -18.39
N GLU A 760 31.13 -31.96 -17.70
CA GLU A 760 31.55 -32.81 -16.56
C GLU A 760 30.56 -32.66 -15.40
N VAL A 761 30.12 -31.43 -15.12
CA VAL A 761 29.09 -31.11 -14.12
C VAL A 761 27.76 -31.77 -14.49
N LEU A 762 27.29 -31.58 -15.73
CA LEU A 762 26.02 -32.14 -16.19
C LEU A 762 26.02 -33.68 -16.18
N ASN A 763 27.11 -34.30 -16.65
CA ASN A 763 27.28 -35.75 -16.59
C ASN A 763 27.20 -36.26 -15.15
N THR A 764 27.88 -35.59 -14.21
CA THR A 764 27.88 -35.96 -12.79
C THR A 764 26.45 -35.97 -12.23
N TYR A 765 25.65 -34.94 -12.50
CA TYR A 765 24.27 -34.86 -12.04
C TYR A 765 23.37 -35.90 -12.70
N CYS A 766 23.46 -36.10 -14.01
CA CYS A 766 22.64 -37.09 -14.70
C CYS A 766 22.96 -38.52 -14.23
N VAL A 767 24.25 -38.87 -14.08
CA VAL A 767 24.69 -40.17 -13.54
C VAL A 767 24.21 -40.36 -12.11
N GLN A 768 24.31 -39.32 -11.27
CA GLN A 768 23.81 -39.36 -9.89
C GLN A 768 22.31 -39.71 -9.87
N ILE A 769 21.49 -39.01 -10.66
CA ILE A 769 20.04 -39.22 -10.71
C ILE A 769 19.72 -40.63 -11.24
N LEU A 770 20.33 -41.05 -12.35
CA LEU A 770 20.11 -42.38 -12.93
C LEU A 770 20.52 -43.52 -11.98
N THR A 771 21.54 -43.31 -11.15
CA THR A 771 21.99 -44.29 -10.15
C THR A 771 21.07 -44.32 -8.93
N GLU A 772 20.48 -43.18 -8.54
CA GLU A 772 19.61 -43.04 -7.38
C GLU A 772 18.22 -43.66 -7.60
N TYR A 773 17.69 -43.56 -8.82
CA TYR A 773 16.38 -44.09 -9.18
C TYR A 773 16.40 -45.54 -9.70
N ALA A 774 17.58 -46.14 -9.90
CA ALA A 774 17.72 -47.52 -10.33
C ALA A 774 17.56 -48.51 -9.14
N CYS A 775 16.86 -49.61 -9.38
CA CYS A 775 16.79 -50.76 -8.48
C CYS A 775 18.11 -51.56 -8.49
N GLU A 776 18.41 -52.26 -7.40
CA GLU A 776 19.62 -53.09 -7.32
C GLU A 776 19.52 -54.33 -8.26
N PRO A 777 20.59 -54.71 -8.98
CA PRO A 777 21.95 -54.14 -8.93
C PRO A 777 22.07 -52.83 -9.72
N LYS A 778 22.73 -51.84 -9.12
CA LYS A 778 22.94 -50.53 -9.76
C LYS A 778 23.69 -50.65 -11.11
N PRO A 779 23.30 -49.85 -12.12
CA PRO A 779 24.01 -49.79 -13.39
C PRO A 779 25.46 -49.32 -13.20
N THR A 780 26.41 -50.05 -13.79
CA THR A 780 27.84 -49.73 -13.78
C THR A 780 28.24 -49.11 -15.11
N ASP A 781 29.14 -48.12 -15.09
CA ASP A 781 29.68 -47.44 -16.28
C ASP A 781 28.69 -46.56 -17.07
N ILE A 782 27.78 -45.86 -16.38
CA ILE A 782 26.97 -44.80 -17.02
C ILE A 782 27.86 -43.61 -17.38
N GLU A 783 27.96 -43.30 -18.67
CA GLU A 783 28.63 -42.11 -19.17
C GLU A 783 27.71 -41.37 -20.14
N ILE A 784 27.34 -40.14 -19.80
CA ILE A 784 26.51 -39.29 -20.64
C ILE A 784 27.43 -38.29 -21.34
N LYS A 785 27.35 -38.25 -22.68
CA LYS A 785 28.14 -37.36 -23.55
C LYS A 785 27.22 -36.65 -24.53
N GLY A 786 27.42 -35.35 -24.70
CA GLY A 786 26.71 -34.54 -25.69
C GLY A 786 27.26 -33.11 -25.73
N GLN A 787 27.09 -32.43 -26.86
CA GLN A 787 27.43 -31.02 -27.03
C GLN A 787 26.18 -30.12 -27.10
N THR A 788 24.99 -30.72 -27.18
CA THR A 788 23.70 -30.03 -27.29
C THR A 788 22.68 -30.72 -26.40
N TYR A 789 21.62 -29.99 -26.01
CA TYR A 789 20.51 -30.52 -25.21
C TYR A 789 19.95 -31.83 -25.79
N LEU A 790 19.64 -31.86 -27.09
CA LEU A 790 19.08 -33.04 -27.76
C LEU A 790 20.00 -34.27 -27.72
N GLN A 791 21.32 -34.06 -27.80
CA GLN A 791 22.28 -35.16 -27.70
C GLN A 791 22.34 -35.74 -26.29
N VAL A 792 22.29 -34.88 -25.27
CA VAL A 792 22.27 -35.30 -23.86
C VAL A 792 20.95 -36.01 -23.54
N LEU A 793 19.80 -35.47 -23.97
CA LEU A 793 18.49 -36.09 -23.80
C LEU A 793 18.46 -37.51 -24.39
N LYS A 794 18.96 -37.66 -25.63
CA LYS A 794 19.04 -38.97 -26.29
C LYS A 794 20.01 -39.94 -25.62
N ALA A 795 21.12 -39.43 -25.08
CA ALA A 795 22.07 -40.26 -24.33
C ALA A 795 21.42 -40.80 -23.05
N VAL A 796 20.63 -39.98 -22.35
CA VAL A 796 19.85 -40.41 -21.18
C VAL A 796 18.77 -41.43 -21.56
N GLU A 797 18.02 -41.16 -22.63
CA GLU A 797 17.01 -42.08 -23.19
C GLU A 797 17.64 -43.46 -23.46
N THR A 798 18.80 -43.49 -24.11
CA THR A 798 19.53 -44.73 -24.41
C THR A 798 19.89 -45.51 -23.14
N VAL A 799 20.35 -44.82 -22.09
CA VAL A 799 20.70 -45.46 -20.81
C VAL A 799 19.47 -46.03 -20.10
N ILE A 800 18.33 -45.33 -20.16
CA ILE A 800 17.08 -45.82 -19.56
C ILE A 800 16.56 -47.02 -20.35
N ASP A 801 16.56 -46.97 -21.68
CA ASP A 801 16.12 -48.06 -22.55
C ASP A 801 16.99 -49.33 -22.38
N ASP A 802 18.30 -49.17 -22.31
CA ASP A 802 19.26 -50.28 -22.11
C ASP A 802 19.09 -50.95 -20.73
N HIS A 803 18.48 -50.24 -19.77
CA HIS A 803 18.28 -50.69 -18.39
C HIS A 803 16.82 -50.55 -17.92
N SER A 804 15.85 -50.70 -18.82
CA SER A 804 14.44 -50.39 -18.53
C SER A 804 13.87 -51.17 -17.35
N GLU A 805 14.39 -52.37 -17.09
CA GLU A 805 13.99 -53.23 -15.96
C GLU A 805 14.43 -52.69 -14.59
N LEU A 806 15.37 -51.75 -14.53
CA LEU A 806 15.91 -51.18 -13.29
C LEU A 806 15.12 -49.96 -12.81
N TYR A 807 14.26 -49.36 -13.65
CA TYR A 807 13.60 -48.11 -13.35
C TYR A 807 12.10 -48.27 -13.06
N PRO A 808 11.49 -47.40 -12.23
CA PRO A 808 10.06 -47.42 -11.98
C PRO A 808 9.22 -47.19 -13.24
N ASP A 809 8.03 -47.78 -13.27
CA ASP A 809 7.08 -47.59 -14.38
C ASP A 809 6.78 -46.10 -14.61
N GLY A 810 7.06 -45.62 -15.83
CA GLY A 810 6.87 -44.24 -16.25
C GLY A 810 8.05 -43.30 -15.99
N PHE A 811 9.15 -43.77 -15.41
CA PHE A 811 10.41 -43.03 -15.37
C PHE A 811 10.96 -42.86 -16.80
N ASN A 812 11.43 -41.67 -17.15
CA ASN A 812 11.84 -41.33 -18.51
C ASN A 812 12.95 -40.27 -18.50
N GLU A 813 13.54 -40.01 -19.66
CA GLU A 813 14.62 -39.08 -19.89
C GLU A 813 14.25 -37.63 -19.52
N HIS A 814 12.99 -37.23 -19.71
CA HIS A 814 12.52 -35.91 -19.34
C HIS A 814 12.56 -35.67 -17.83
N HIS A 815 12.22 -36.68 -17.02
CA HIS A 815 12.33 -36.59 -15.55
C HIS A 815 13.79 -36.41 -15.09
N VAL A 816 14.72 -37.17 -15.69
CA VAL A 816 16.16 -37.05 -15.38
C VAL A 816 16.67 -35.67 -15.73
N ILE A 817 16.34 -35.18 -16.93
CA ILE A 817 16.81 -33.89 -17.41
C ILE A 817 16.19 -32.73 -16.63
N TYR A 818 14.93 -32.82 -16.21
CA TYR A 818 14.31 -31.84 -15.33
C TYR A 818 15.04 -31.76 -13.97
N LEU A 819 15.31 -32.90 -13.33
CA LEU A 819 16.07 -32.95 -12.08
C LEU A 819 17.51 -32.47 -12.25
N ALA A 820 18.16 -32.81 -13.38
CA ALA A 820 19.49 -32.33 -13.71
C ALA A 820 19.50 -30.81 -13.89
N ALA A 821 18.49 -30.24 -14.55
CA ALA A 821 18.34 -28.79 -14.70
C ALA A 821 18.20 -28.09 -13.34
N GLN A 822 17.48 -28.68 -12.37
CA GLN A 822 17.41 -28.15 -11.01
C GLN A 822 18.79 -28.11 -10.33
N LEU A 823 19.55 -29.21 -10.40
CA LEU A 823 20.91 -29.29 -9.83
C LEU A 823 21.88 -28.34 -10.53
N CYS A 824 21.73 -28.17 -11.85
CA CYS A 824 22.47 -27.21 -12.64
C CYS A 824 22.19 -25.76 -12.19
N ILE A 825 20.92 -25.39 -11.93
CA ILE A 825 20.60 -24.07 -11.37
C ILE A 825 21.29 -23.87 -10.02
N ASP A 826 21.19 -24.86 -9.13
CA ASP A 826 21.83 -24.79 -7.81
C ASP A 826 23.35 -24.59 -7.95
N HIS A 827 23.99 -25.26 -8.92
CA HIS A 827 25.39 -25.07 -9.25
C HIS A 827 25.69 -23.66 -9.79
N ILE A 828 24.91 -23.15 -10.74
CA ILE A 828 25.03 -21.80 -11.31
C ILE A 828 24.94 -20.73 -10.21
N CYS A 829 24.09 -20.96 -9.20
CA CYS A 829 23.92 -20.06 -8.06
C CYS A 829 25.01 -20.20 -6.97
N THR A 830 26.06 -20.99 -7.20
CA THR A 830 27.23 -21.03 -6.29
C THR A 830 28.30 -20.01 -6.67
N PRO A 831 28.95 -19.35 -5.69
CA PRO A 831 30.08 -18.48 -5.98
C PRO A 831 31.19 -19.26 -6.70
N ASN A 832 31.71 -18.73 -7.81
CA ASN A 832 32.76 -19.34 -8.62
C ASN A 832 32.41 -20.70 -9.29
N ALA A 833 31.12 -21.00 -9.52
CA ALA A 833 30.64 -22.26 -10.12
C ALA A 833 31.52 -22.82 -11.26
N PHE A 834 31.96 -21.95 -12.17
CA PHE A 834 32.75 -22.32 -13.36
C PHE A 834 34.15 -21.64 -13.43
N ALA A 835 34.65 -21.10 -12.32
CA ALA A 835 35.95 -20.42 -12.30
C ALA A 835 37.10 -21.37 -11.92
N GLN A 836 38.30 -21.12 -12.44
CA GLN A 836 39.51 -21.77 -11.94
C GLN A 836 39.79 -21.32 -10.49
N PRO A 837 40.40 -22.17 -9.64
CA PRO A 837 40.56 -21.90 -8.21
C PRO A 837 41.46 -20.68 -7.97
N ASN A 838 40.85 -19.51 -7.87
CA ASN A 838 41.49 -18.30 -7.35
C ASN A 838 41.20 -18.18 -5.85
N ASN A 839 42.17 -17.64 -5.12
CA ASN A 839 42.29 -17.67 -3.67
C ASN A 839 41.29 -16.77 -2.91
N THR A 840 40.23 -16.30 -3.56
CA THR A 840 39.21 -15.41 -2.97
C THR A 840 38.04 -16.23 -2.45
N LYS A 841 38.07 -16.54 -1.14
CA LYS A 841 36.94 -17.16 -0.43
C LYS A 841 35.85 -16.13 -0.19
N PHE A 842 34.92 -15.99 -1.13
CA PHE A 842 33.66 -15.29 -0.90
C PHE A 842 32.57 -16.30 -0.58
N THR A 843 32.08 -16.30 0.66
CA THR A 843 30.92 -17.09 1.09
C THR A 843 29.67 -16.23 1.04
N ILE A 844 28.99 -16.24 -0.11
CA ILE A 844 27.60 -15.82 -0.16
C ILE A 844 26.79 -17.03 0.33
N GLY A 845 26.06 -16.86 1.42
CA GLY A 845 25.19 -17.90 1.95
C GLY A 845 24.03 -18.16 0.99
N TYR A 846 24.22 -19.07 0.04
CA TYR A 846 23.10 -19.70 -0.65
C TYR A 846 22.66 -20.90 0.20
N SER A 847 21.56 -20.76 0.93
CA SER A 847 20.83 -21.91 1.44
C SER A 847 19.88 -22.37 0.35
N GLN A 848 20.08 -23.60 -0.16
CA GLN A 848 19.08 -24.27 -0.99
C GLN A 848 17.72 -24.13 -0.30
N LEU A 849 16.73 -23.61 -1.02
CA LEU A 849 15.41 -23.36 -0.48
C LEU A 849 14.83 -24.69 0.05
N PRO A 850 14.63 -24.87 1.37
CA PRO A 850 14.35 -26.18 1.97
C PRO A 850 13.10 -26.87 1.41
N PHE A 851 12.15 -26.09 0.91
CA PHE A 851 10.87 -26.51 0.35
C PHE A 851 10.89 -26.72 -1.18
N LEU A 852 11.93 -26.25 -1.89
CA LEU A 852 12.16 -26.55 -3.30
C LEU A 852 13.12 -27.73 -3.50
N LYS A 853 13.53 -28.43 -2.43
CA LYS A 853 14.12 -29.77 -2.55
C LYS A 853 13.24 -30.58 -3.49
N PRO A 854 13.82 -31.41 -4.39
CA PRO A 854 13.01 -32.17 -5.34
C PRO A 854 11.88 -32.81 -4.56
N ILE A 855 10.64 -32.41 -4.89
CA ILE A 855 9.47 -33.17 -4.48
C ILE A 855 9.62 -34.47 -5.28
N LEU A 856 10.41 -35.39 -4.72
CA LEU A 856 10.16 -36.80 -4.85
C LEU A 856 8.70 -36.96 -4.37
N PRO A 857 7.69 -37.11 -5.25
CA PRO A 857 7.79 -37.78 -6.54
C PRO A 857 7.20 -36.98 -7.72
N VAL A 858 7.76 -37.21 -8.92
CA VAL A 858 6.96 -37.28 -10.15
C VAL A 858 5.70 -38.07 -9.81
N SER A 859 4.51 -37.55 -10.11
CA SER A 859 3.24 -38.17 -9.75
C SER A 859 3.05 -39.52 -10.47
N PHE A 860 3.70 -40.57 -9.99
CA PHE A 860 3.39 -41.95 -10.33
C PHE A 860 2.19 -42.35 -9.49
N SER A 861 1.04 -42.39 -10.15
CA SER A 861 -0.17 -42.98 -9.63
C SER A 861 -0.03 -44.51 -9.59
N GLN A 862 0.89 -45.02 -8.79
CA GLN A 862 0.91 -46.40 -8.31
C GLN A 862 1.85 -46.50 -7.11
N ILE A 863 1.27 -46.31 -5.93
CA ILE A 863 1.89 -46.73 -4.67
C ILE A 863 2.05 -48.25 -4.76
N ASN A 864 3.29 -48.70 -4.84
CA ASN A 864 3.68 -50.09 -4.67
C ASN A 864 3.22 -50.55 -3.26
N SER A 865 2.34 -51.55 -3.19
CA SER A 865 1.51 -51.86 -2.01
C SER A 865 2.19 -52.69 -0.92
N ASP A 866 3.52 -52.83 -0.93
CA ASP A 866 4.22 -53.78 -0.05
C ASP A 866 5.06 -53.15 1.07
N THR A 867 4.91 -51.86 1.38
CA THR A 867 5.46 -51.28 2.62
C THR A 867 4.37 -50.75 3.55
N ALA A 868 4.09 -51.57 4.57
CA ALA A 868 3.17 -51.24 5.63
C ALA A 868 3.78 -50.21 6.61
N VAL A 869 3.02 -49.14 6.89
CA VAL A 869 3.04 -48.32 8.12
C VAL A 869 4.19 -47.30 8.26
N VAL A 870 3.97 -46.06 7.80
CA VAL A 870 3.77 -44.81 8.56
C VAL A 870 3.97 -43.63 7.59
N SER A 871 2.88 -42.94 7.28
CA SER A 871 2.93 -41.58 6.73
C SER A 871 3.59 -40.63 7.73
N LYS A 872 4.85 -40.25 7.47
CA LYS A 872 5.49 -39.10 8.12
C LYS A 872 5.84 -38.05 7.09
N PHE A 873 4.91 -37.11 6.95
CA PHE A 873 5.22 -35.72 6.62
C PHE A 873 6.29 -35.22 7.61
N ILE A 874 7.40 -34.67 7.10
CA ILE A 874 8.28 -33.81 7.89
C ILE A 874 8.30 -32.46 7.19
N VAL A 875 7.44 -31.58 7.70
CA VAL A 875 7.55 -30.13 7.56
C VAL A 875 8.83 -29.71 8.26
N ALA A 876 9.64 -28.87 7.61
CA ALA A 876 10.76 -28.20 8.27
C ALA A 876 10.22 -27.39 9.46
N THR A 877 10.48 -27.86 10.66
CA THR A 877 10.24 -27.11 11.89
C THR A 877 11.17 -25.92 11.93
N SER A 878 10.61 -24.71 11.93
CA SER A 878 11.16 -23.60 12.71
C SER A 878 11.51 -24.12 14.12
N GLU A 879 12.62 -23.66 14.68
CA GLU A 879 13.06 -24.06 16.01
C GLU A 879 11.90 -24.01 17.02
N PRO A 880 11.62 -25.09 17.77
CA PRO A 880 10.70 -25.03 18.90
C PRO A 880 11.38 -24.33 20.07
N ASN A 881 10.64 -23.47 20.79
CA ASN A 881 11.01 -23.05 22.14
C ASN A 881 11.39 -24.28 22.97
N SER A 882 12.57 -24.24 23.59
CA SER A 882 13.00 -25.31 24.49
C SER A 882 12.24 -25.20 25.80
N ILE A 883 11.20 -26.02 25.97
CA ILE A 883 10.61 -26.23 27.28
C ILE A 883 11.59 -27.09 28.09
N ASN A 884 12.27 -26.46 29.06
CA ASN A 884 13.02 -27.18 30.09
C ASN A 884 12.01 -28.03 30.91
N PRO A 885 12.38 -29.18 31.50
CA PRO A 885 11.44 -30.10 32.18
C PRO A 885 10.65 -29.51 33.37
N GLU A 886 10.87 -28.24 33.71
CA GLU A 886 10.22 -27.52 34.80
C GLU A 886 9.14 -26.52 34.33
N GLY A 887 8.87 -26.41 33.02
CA GLY A 887 7.64 -25.77 32.53
C GLY A 887 7.54 -24.24 32.73
N ASN A 888 8.63 -23.50 32.63
CA ASN A 888 8.58 -22.04 32.48
C ASN A 888 8.97 -21.64 31.05
N GLU A 889 8.12 -20.80 30.43
CA GLU A 889 8.28 -20.27 29.07
C GLU A 889 9.26 -19.08 29.05
N GLU A 890 10.28 -19.15 28.20
CA GLU A 890 10.88 -17.97 27.52
C GLU A 890 10.75 -18.18 26.00
#